data_AF-A0A9W9YB41-F1
#
_entry.id   AF-A0A9W9YB41-F1
#
_cell.length_a   1.000
_cell.length_b   1.000
_cell.length_c   1.000
_cell.angle_alpha   90.00
_cell.angle_beta   90.00
_cell.angle_gamma   90.00
#
_symmetry.space_group_name_H-M   'P 1'
#
loop_
_entity.id
_entity.type
_entity.pdbx_description
1 polymer ?
#
loop_
_entity_poly.entity_id
_entity_poly.type
_entity_poly.pdbx_seq_one_letter_code
_entity_poly.pdbx_strand_id
1 'polypeptide(L)'
;MAKLLWFHLLIVSSSLQLSSSLNWWSPYQWREYWEDWWEKRHIERSEGIPQRQQGKADILPNDEGPNVCTHRIPIGVFRKCRKIPGKLRLQCRTEQHYLTEYRCCPGYTQVDGSPGCPKELYTSDKNIMHVAESLGLGEFVRLMKASGLSSELASDVRYTVFVPSDQAFNALPPETLEEETLRETLLLHLVSGKIVTESMEDNRMITTLDGSQELRINVADEGETIVIQGGEIVVSNQGASNGIIHVIDRVLTPAAGDIGDILKSDPNFSIFSQMIDNSAMNFANMTLFAPTDQAFEVMDRERLENLLSNEQCVGRFVKYHMLPKPIYSAALDNGRFTTVEGHFVDISVEGGEVTVNDASVTDADISANNGIIHTINKVLMPVSAMNLLEVAKALNLTTLVQYLDSTGISTILKDEQGPFTLFAPTNKAFEALPEATKQSLRDDPAKLKELLAYHMIPERKWTYEFGKDILVNSVNEPKKLRLNSFRYGKVHSVNGACITKANIEACNGVIHVIHKVLLPPSKTVYDLINTDPRFITLVEAINITALAPVLQNPSASITLFAPTDWAFAKLELSSPGSMESLLAFPEELTELLQQHMVNGTLYTCGIHCKFSYWSLFSNHFSVYSMARGVLRMRYGWSGRVYVNSMRVVDLDLPATNGVVHVIDDVLELYPQGHRKLKRQAHSQGASRGKKHRSH
;
A
#
# COMPACT_ATOMS: atom_id res chain seq x y z
N MET A 1 -53.14 -25.13 -2.20
CA MET A 1 -53.28 -25.41 -3.64
C MET A 1 -51.88 -25.20 -4.23
N ALA A 2 -51.10 -26.23 -4.60
CA ALA A 2 -51.31 -27.16 -5.73
C ALA A 2 -51.30 -26.40 -7.07
N LYS A 3 -50.20 -26.44 -7.85
CA LYS A 3 -49.83 -27.44 -8.90
C LYS A 3 -50.65 -27.23 -10.22
N LEU A 4 -50.11 -27.33 -11.45
CA LEU A 4 -48.76 -27.64 -11.97
C LEU A 4 -48.61 -27.34 -13.51
N LEU A 5 -47.38 -27.55 -14.05
CA LEU A 5 -46.88 -27.62 -15.47
C LEU A 5 -46.48 -26.26 -16.11
N TRP A 6 -45.46 -26.05 -16.98
CA TRP A 6 -44.53 -26.84 -17.86
C TRP A 6 -45.09 -27.37 -19.19
N PHE A 7 -44.38 -27.48 -20.33
CA PHE A 7 -42.96 -27.28 -20.77
C PHE A 7 -42.90 -26.26 -21.97
N HIS A 8 -41.86 -25.97 -22.80
CA HIS A 8 -40.43 -26.32 -23.07
C HIS A 8 -39.72 -25.00 -23.58
N LEU A 9 -38.39 -24.77 -23.58
CA LEU A 9 -37.27 -25.28 -24.42
C LEU A 9 -37.47 -25.06 -25.95
N LEU A 10 -36.79 -24.10 -26.61
CA LEU A 10 -35.37 -24.04 -27.07
C LEU A 10 -35.08 -22.63 -27.69
N ILE A 11 -33.87 -22.07 -27.92
CA ILE A 11 -32.49 -22.23 -27.39
C ILE A 11 -31.59 -21.03 -27.89
N VAL A 12 -30.35 -20.87 -27.36
CA VAL A 12 -29.16 -20.07 -27.82
C VAL A 12 -29.37 -18.70 -28.54
N SER A 13 -28.98 -17.59 -27.88
CA SER A 13 -27.69 -16.90 -28.17
C SER A 13 -27.38 -15.68 -27.26
N SER A 14 -26.13 -15.59 -26.79
CA SER A 14 -25.33 -14.38 -26.50
C SER A 14 -25.97 -13.09 -25.93
N SER A 15 -25.84 -12.87 -24.61
CA SER A 15 -25.44 -11.58 -24.00
C SER A 15 -25.50 -11.65 -22.46
N LEU A 16 -24.37 -11.91 -21.80
CA LEU A 16 -24.20 -11.76 -20.35
C LEU A 16 -22.96 -10.93 -20.07
N GLN A 17 -23.14 -9.63 -19.88
CA GLN A 17 -22.07 -8.74 -19.43
C GLN A 17 -21.84 -8.96 -17.93
N LEU A 18 -20.80 -9.74 -17.59
CA LEU A 18 -20.28 -9.81 -16.23
C LEU A 18 -19.71 -8.44 -15.84
N SER A 19 -20.38 -7.77 -14.90
CA SER A 19 -19.94 -6.47 -14.37
C SER A 19 -18.84 -6.65 -13.32
N SER A 20 -17.60 -6.85 -13.75
CA SER A 20 -16.41 -6.89 -12.89
C SER A 20 -16.11 -5.52 -12.29
N SER A 21 -16.72 -5.21 -11.14
CA SER A 21 -16.55 -3.94 -10.44
C SER A 21 -15.18 -3.86 -9.75
N LEU A 22 -14.17 -3.39 -10.48
CA LEU A 22 -12.81 -3.12 -10.03
C LEU A 22 -12.75 -2.05 -8.91
N ASN A 23 -12.97 -2.46 -7.66
CA ASN A 23 -12.75 -1.63 -6.47
C ASN A 23 -11.28 -1.66 -6.03
N TRP A 24 -10.42 -0.97 -6.79
CA TRP A 24 -9.00 -0.84 -6.47
C TRP A 24 -8.68 0.42 -5.65
N TRP A 25 -7.67 0.32 -4.78
CA TRP A 25 -7.04 1.38 -3.97
C TRP A 25 -7.86 2.00 -2.83
N SER A 26 -7.66 1.49 -1.62
CA SER A 26 -7.87 2.22 -0.35
C SER A 26 -6.53 2.37 0.41
N PRO A 27 -5.90 3.56 0.43
CA PRO A 27 -4.63 3.77 1.13
C PRO A 27 -4.72 3.81 2.68
N TYR A 28 -5.87 3.44 3.27
CA TYR A 28 -6.20 3.86 4.64
C TYR A 28 -6.81 2.79 5.56
N GLN A 29 -6.88 1.50 5.18
CA GLN A 29 -7.41 0.44 6.07
C GLN A 29 -6.56 0.18 7.33
N TRP A 30 -5.33 0.70 7.39
CA TRP A 30 -4.43 0.69 8.57
C TRP A 30 -4.92 1.50 9.80
N ARG A 31 -6.22 1.83 9.90
CA ARG A 31 -6.78 2.61 11.02
C ARG A 31 -7.97 1.98 11.75
N GLU A 32 -8.75 1.12 11.11
CA GLU A 32 -9.98 0.58 11.73
C GLU A 32 -9.67 -0.51 12.79
N TYR A 33 -8.51 -1.17 12.70
CA TYR A 33 -8.03 -2.13 13.70
C TYR A 33 -7.49 -1.52 15.01
N TRP A 34 -7.39 -0.19 15.14
CA TRP A 34 -6.74 0.46 16.30
C TRP A 34 -7.67 1.15 17.29
N GLU A 35 -8.88 1.55 16.88
CA GLU A 35 -9.80 2.27 17.78
C GLU A 35 -10.75 1.31 18.53
N ASP A 36 -11.22 0.20 17.92
CA ASP A 36 -12.06 -0.81 18.60
C ASP A 36 -11.28 -1.64 19.66
N TRP A 37 -9.95 -1.70 19.56
CA TRP A 37 -9.08 -2.36 20.55
C TRP A 37 -8.90 -1.55 21.84
N TRP A 38 -9.08 -0.22 21.80
CA TRP A 38 -8.78 0.68 22.92
C TRP A 38 -9.98 0.94 23.84
N GLU A 39 -11.19 1.12 23.31
CA GLU A 39 -12.36 1.46 24.15
C GLU A 39 -12.95 0.25 24.89
N LYS A 40 -12.89 -0.96 24.32
CA LYS A 40 -13.55 -2.16 24.87
C LYS A 40 -12.92 -2.75 26.13
N ARG A 41 -11.73 -2.30 26.57
CA ARG A 41 -10.98 -2.92 27.69
C ARG A 41 -10.87 -2.08 28.97
N HIS A 42 -11.52 -0.92 29.03
CA HIS A 42 -11.48 -0.03 30.21
C HIS A 42 -12.78 0.08 31.02
N ILE A 43 -13.83 -0.67 30.67
CA ILE A 43 -15.07 -0.77 31.47
C ILE A 43 -15.49 -2.23 31.66
N GLU A 44 -14.64 -3.00 32.36
CA GLU A 44 -15.15 -4.06 33.24
C GLU A 44 -14.21 -4.26 34.44
N ARG A 45 -14.75 -4.76 35.56
CA ARG A 45 -14.19 -4.51 36.89
C ARG A 45 -13.04 -5.45 37.27
N SER A 46 -12.16 -4.94 38.14
CA SER A 46 -11.31 -5.75 39.01
C SER A 46 -12.12 -6.37 40.16
N GLU A 47 -13.12 -7.20 39.85
CA GLU A 47 -13.92 -7.94 40.83
C GLU A 47 -14.10 -9.39 40.38
N GLY A 48 -13.52 -10.33 41.14
CA GLY A 48 -13.83 -11.76 41.08
C GLY A 48 -13.40 -12.50 39.81
N ILE A 49 -12.21 -13.13 39.83
CA ILE A 49 -11.95 -14.30 38.98
C ILE A 49 -12.97 -15.39 39.39
N PRO A 50 -13.86 -15.87 38.50
CA PRO A 50 -14.82 -16.89 38.89
C PRO A 50 -14.10 -18.24 39.12
N GLN A 51 -14.22 -18.80 40.33
CA GLN A 51 -13.81 -20.19 40.59
C GLN A 51 -14.76 -21.16 39.86
N ARG A 52 -14.54 -21.34 38.55
CA ARG A 52 -15.31 -22.30 37.75
C ARG A 52 -14.79 -23.72 37.98
N GLN A 53 -15.43 -24.38 38.95
CA GLN A 53 -15.60 -25.83 39.11
C GLN A 53 -14.41 -26.74 38.79
N GLN A 54 -13.89 -27.41 39.82
CA GLN A 54 -12.97 -28.54 39.71
C GLN A 54 -13.65 -29.75 39.04
N GLY A 55 -13.72 -29.77 37.72
CA GLY A 55 -13.93 -30.98 36.92
C GLY A 55 -12.60 -31.40 36.31
N LYS A 56 -11.95 -32.43 36.88
CA LYS A 56 -10.66 -33.04 36.45
C LYS A 56 -9.78 -32.11 35.61
N ALA A 57 -8.97 -31.27 36.27
CA ALA A 57 -7.91 -30.56 35.58
C ALA A 57 -6.87 -31.59 35.10
N ASP A 58 -6.58 -31.60 33.80
CA ASP A 58 -5.37 -32.24 33.28
C ASP A 58 -4.16 -31.59 33.95
N ILE A 59 -3.24 -32.42 34.44
CA ILE A 59 -2.08 -31.94 35.20
C ILE A 59 -1.07 -31.39 34.19
N LEU A 60 -1.16 -30.09 33.89
CA LEU A 60 -0.14 -29.36 33.12
C LEU A 60 1.26 -29.80 33.58
N PRO A 61 2.17 -30.18 32.66
CA PRO A 61 3.46 -30.73 33.06
C PRO A 61 4.24 -29.68 33.83
N ASN A 62 4.55 -30.00 35.09
CA ASN A 62 5.50 -29.22 35.89
C ASN A 62 6.83 -29.11 35.14
N ASP A 63 7.56 -28.04 35.44
CA ASP A 63 8.91 -27.79 34.94
C ASP A 63 9.93 -28.87 35.38
N GLU A 64 9.62 -29.60 36.45
CA GLU A 64 10.36 -30.78 36.91
C GLU A 64 9.85 -32.08 36.23
N GLY A 65 10.36 -32.40 35.03
CA GLY A 65 10.10 -33.69 34.38
C GLY A 65 10.82 -33.92 33.03
N PRO A 66 10.91 -35.18 32.56
CA PRO A 66 11.49 -35.51 31.26
C PRO A 66 10.61 -35.00 30.09
N ASN A 67 11.25 -34.62 28.99
CA ASN A 67 10.61 -34.23 27.72
C ASN A 67 9.54 -33.12 27.86
N VAL A 68 9.73 -32.20 28.80
CA VAL A 68 8.92 -30.98 28.93
C VAL A 68 9.60 -29.85 28.15
N CYS A 69 8.85 -29.25 27.23
CA CYS A 69 9.29 -28.13 26.39
C CYS A 69 8.55 -26.84 26.80
N THR A 70 9.25 -25.71 26.73
CA THR A 70 8.67 -24.40 27.03
C THR A 70 8.19 -23.66 25.78
N HIS A 71 6.98 -23.11 25.83
CA HIS A 71 6.43 -22.25 24.78
C HIS A 71 6.26 -20.82 25.33
N ARG A 72 6.66 -19.80 24.56
CA ARG A 72 6.66 -18.39 25.03
C ARG A 72 5.56 -17.58 24.35
N ILE A 73 4.43 -17.47 25.03
CA ILE A 73 3.25 -16.74 24.55
C ILE A 73 3.45 -15.23 24.81
N PRO A 74 3.47 -14.35 23.78
CA PRO A 74 3.64 -12.92 23.98
C PRO A 74 2.36 -12.29 24.58
N ILE A 75 2.45 -11.78 25.81
CA ILE A 75 1.31 -11.20 26.54
C ILE A 75 1.20 -9.67 26.44
N GLY A 76 2.19 -9.00 25.84
CA GLY A 76 2.10 -7.58 25.52
C GLY A 76 3.43 -6.91 25.17
N VAL A 77 3.36 -5.77 24.46
CA VAL A 77 4.50 -4.92 24.12
C VAL A 77 4.41 -3.62 24.92
N PHE A 78 5.30 -3.43 25.89
CA PHE A 78 5.30 -2.26 26.76
C PHE A 78 6.40 -1.27 26.34
N ARG A 79 6.08 0.03 26.29
CA ARG A 79 7.01 1.07 25.82
C ARG A 79 7.55 1.90 26.98
N LYS A 80 8.69 1.51 27.55
CA LYS A 80 9.36 2.26 28.63
C LYS A 80 10.12 3.45 28.05
N CYS A 81 9.67 4.66 28.37
CA CYS A 81 10.29 5.91 27.94
C CYS A 81 11.03 6.63 29.08
N ARG A 82 12.33 6.88 28.91
CA ARG A 82 13.16 7.66 29.83
C ARG A 82 13.48 9.04 29.25
N LYS A 83 13.44 10.09 30.07
CA LYS A 83 13.87 11.44 29.68
C LYS A 83 15.39 11.54 29.76
N ILE A 84 16.05 11.93 28.66
CA ILE A 84 17.49 12.22 28.65
C ILE A 84 17.71 13.65 29.19
N PRO A 85 18.61 13.88 30.17
CA PRO A 85 18.99 15.23 30.59
C PRO A 85 19.49 16.08 29.41
N GLY A 86 19.02 17.32 29.31
CA GLY A 86 19.43 18.26 28.25
C GLY A 86 18.86 17.99 26.85
N LYS A 87 18.03 16.97 26.62
CA LYS A 87 17.36 16.74 25.31
C LYS A 87 15.83 16.74 25.44
N LEU A 88 15.17 17.34 24.44
CA LEU A 88 13.70 17.46 24.34
C LEU A 88 12.99 16.15 23.92
N ARG A 89 13.72 15.13 23.47
CA ARG A 89 13.15 13.83 23.07
C ARG A 89 13.31 12.79 24.19
N LEU A 90 12.26 12.01 24.42
CA LEU A 90 12.30 10.81 25.25
C LEU A 90 13.05 9.69 24.51
N GLN A 91 13.86 8.91 25.24
CA GLN A 91 14.41 7.65 24.75
C GLN A 91 13.46 6.53 25.16
N CYS A 92 12.76 5.95 24.19
CA CYS A 92 11.78 4.89 24.42
C CYS A 92 12.32 3.55 23.93
N ARG A 93 12.34 2.55 24.82
CA ARG A 93 12.58 1.14 24.49
C ARG A 93 11.25 0.39 24.56
N THR A 94 11.00 -0.46 23.57
CA THR A 94 9.94 -1.49 23.64
C THR A 94 10.49 -2.73 24.34
N GLU A 95 9.71 -3.28 25.26
CA GLU A 95 9.97 -4.53 25.96
C GLU A 95 8.75 -5.44 25.75
N GLN A 96 8.97 -6.59 25.11
CA GLN A 96 7.97 -7.66 25.03
C GLN A 96 7.98 -8.44 26.34
N HIS A 97 6.79 -8.67 26.89
CA HIS A 97 6.58 -9.59 28.00
C HIS A 97 5.99 -10.89 27.47
N TYR A 98 6.47 -12.01 28.00
CA TYR A 98 6.07 -13.36 27.63
C TYR A 98 5.56 -14.11 28.86
N LEU A 99 4.52 -14.92 28.66
CA LEU A 99 4.17 -16.02 29.55
C LEU A 99 4.91 -17.26 29.07
N THR A 100 5.57 -17.98 29.98
CA THR A 100 6.13 -19.31 29.68
C THR A 100 5.07 -20.37 30.01
N GLU A 101 4.58 -21.06 28.99
CA GLU A 101 3.79 -22.27 29.11
C GLU A 101 4.73 -23.49 29.07
N TYR A 102 4.40 -24.52 29.84
CA TYR A 102 5.10 -25.80 29.85
C TYR A 102 4.17 -26.86 29.24
N ARG A 103 4.68 -27.59 28.24
CA ARG A 103 3.93 -28.64 27.53
C ARG A 103 4.87 -29.78 27.16
N CYS A 104 4.34 -30.91 26.70
CA CYS A 104 5.21 -31.97 26.18
C CYS A 104 6.00 -31.49 24.97
N CYS A 105 7.24 -31.93 24.84
CA CYS A 105 7.98 -31.80 23.60
C CYS A 105 7.27 -32.59 22.48
N PRO A 106 7.35 -32.14 21.22
CA PRO A 106 6.84 -32.88 20.07
C PRO A 106 7.24 -34.35 20.08
N GLY A 107 6.30 -35.25 19.78
CA GLY A 107 6.55 -36.70 19.82
C GLY A 107 6.54 -37.33 21.22
N TYR A 108 6.13 -36.60 22.26
CA TYR A 108 5.97 -37.13 23.63
C TYR A 108 4.61 -36.77 24.23
N THR A 109 4.17 -37.59 25.19
CA THR A 109 2.92 -37.40 25.94
C THR A 109 3.10 -37.72 27.42
N GLN A 110 2.17 -37.24 28.25
CA GLN A 110 2.08 -37.55 29.67
C GLN A 110 1.62 -38.99 29.92
N VAL A 111 1.81 -39.44 31.16
CA VAL A 111 1.25 -40.69 31.70
C VAL A 111 0.68 -40.36 33.07
N ASP A 112 -0.57 -40.78 33.34
CA ASP A 112 -1.26 -40.53 34.61
C ASP A 112 -0.37 -40.88 35.82
N GLY A 113 -0.16 -39.90 36.70
CA GLY A 113 0.66 -40.05 37.91
C GLY A 113 2.19 -39.97 37.72
N SER A 114 2.69 -39.73 36.50
CA SER A 114 4.12 -39.52 36.23
C SER A 114 4.47 -38.03 36.04
N PRO A 115 5.65 -37.56 36.49
CA PRO A 115 6.11 -36.21 36.18
C PRO A 115 6.55 -36.08 34.70
N GLY A 116 6.37 -34.88 34.13
CA GLY A 116 6.73 -34.57 32.74
C GLY A 116 5.98 -35.39 31.69
N CYS A 117 6.67 -35.73 30.61
CA CYS A 117 6.14 -36.44 29.45
C CYS A 117 6.98 -37.68 29.11
N PRO A 118 6.94 -38.74 29.95
CA PRO A 118 7.85 -39.88 29.85
C PRO A 118 7.51 -40.86 28.72
N LYS A 119 6.34 -40.74 28.07
CA LYS A 119 5.90 -41.66 27.01
C LYS A 119 6.20 -41.08 25.63
N GLU A 120 7.03 -41.77 24.87
CA GLU A 120 7.27 -41.51 23.45
C GLU A 120 6.01 -41.86 22.63
N LEU A 121 5.65 -40.99 21.68
CA LEU A 121 4.64 -41.21 20.64
C LEU A 121 5.29 -41.78 19.37
N TYR A 122 4.47 -42.32 18.47
CA TYR A 122 4.91 -42.83 17.16
C TYR A 122 6.03 -43.88 17.31
N THR A 123 5.74 -44.97 18.01
CA THR A 123 6.64 -46.10 18.27
C THR A 123 6.06 -47.41 17.75
N SER A 124 6.92 -48.37 17.44
CA SER A 124 6.58 -49.68 16.87
C SER A 124 7.71 -50.66 17.16
N ASP A 125 7.43 -51.96 17.26
CA ASP A 125 8.46 -53.00 17.42
C ASP A 125 9.21 -53.29 16.10
N LYS A 126 8.59 -52.96 14.95
CA LYS A 126 9.17 -53.13 13.60
C LYS A 126 10.16 -52.01 13.30
N ASN A 127 11.30 -52.35 12.69
CA ASN A 127 12.25 -51.36 12.16
C ASN A 127 11.72 -50.68 10.88
N ILE A 128 12.36 -49.59 10.47
CA ILE A 128 11.98 -48.77 9.31
C ILE A 128 11.67 -49.62 8.07
N MET A 129 12.54 -50.55 7.69
CA MET A 129 12.34 -51.38 6.49
C MET A 129 11.06 -52.22 6.55
N HIS A 130 10.77 -52.84 7.69
CA HIS A 130 9.55 -53.63 7.87
C HIS A 130 8.28 -52.77 7.99
N VAL A 131 8.39 -51.51 8.44
CA VAL A 131 7.27 -50.55 8.44
C VAL A 131 6.98 -50.08 7.02
N ALA A 132 8.01 -49.72 6.23
CA ALA A 132 7.85 -49.36 4.82
C ALA A 132 7.23 -50.49 3.98
N GLU A 133 7.65 -51.75 4.18
CA GLU A 133 7.00 -52.92 3.59
C GLU A 133 5.53 -53.05 4.00
N SER A 134 5.20 -52.74 5.26
CA SER A 134 3.82 -52.79 5.79
C SER A 134 2.93 -51.66 5.27
N LEU A 135 3.52 -50.56 4.80
CA LEU A 135 2.85 -49.41 4.18
C LEU A 135 2.69 -49.56 2.65
N GLY A 136 3.25 -50.61 2.05
CA GLY A 136 3.20 -50.83 0.60
C GLY A 136 4.20 -49.98 -0.21
N LEU A 137 5.28 -49.53 0.42
CA LEU A 137 6.34 -48.71 -0.18
C LEU A 137 7.42 -49.61 -0.78
N GLY A 138 6.99 -50.48 -1.72
CA GLY A 138 7.75 -51.63 -2.19
C GLY A 138 8.99 -51.24 -2.98
N GLU A 139 8.91 -50.16 -3.76
CA GLU A 139 10.00 -49.74 -4.64
C GLU A 139 11.15 -49.10 -3.83
N PHE A 140 10.84 -48.23 -2.87
CA PHE A 140 11.85 -47.71 -1.93
C PHE A 140 12.57 -48.84 -1.19
N VAL A 141 11.81 -49.84 -0.70
CA VAL A 141 12.37 -51.01 -0.01
C VAL A 141 13.29 -51.83 -0.94
N ARG A 142 12.92 -51.99 -2.21
CA ARG A 142 13.73 -52.67 -3.23
C ARG A 142 15.05 -51.94 -3.46
N LEU A 143 14.98 -50.63 -3.67
CA LEU A 143 16.12 -49.76 -3.96
C LEU A 143 17.09 -49.67 -2.77
N MET A 144 16.58 -49.51 -1.54
CA MET A 144 17.38 -49.50 -0.30
C MET A 144 18.08 -50.85 0.00
N LYS A 145 17.55 -51.97 -0.51
CA LYS A 145 18.21 -53.29 -0.45
C LYS A 145 19.27 -53.43 -1.54
N ALA A 146 19.01 -52.93 -2.75
CA ALA A 146 19.96 -52.97 -3.86
C ALA A 146 21.20 -52.08 -3.62
N SER A 147 21.03 -50.87 -3.09
CA SER A 147 22.11 -49.91 -2.82
C SER A 147 22.93 -50.18 -1.54
N GLY A 148 22.58 -51.22 -0.78
CA GLY A 148 23.19 -51.55 0.51
C GLY A 148 22.79 -50.64 1.69
N LEU A 149 22.18 -49.47 1.43
CA LEU A 149 21.80 -48.46 2.45
C LEU A 149 20.92 -49.01 3.58
N SER A 150 20.10 -50.03 3.31
CA SER A 150 19.30 -50.71 4.35
C SER A 150 20.12 -51.33 5.49
N SER A 151 21.44 -51.52 5.32
CA SER A 151 22.37 -51.95 6.38
C SER A 151 22.93 -50.79 7.23
N GLU A 152 22.80 -49.54 6.77
CA GLU A 152 23.29 -48.34 7.48
C GLU A 152 22.25 -47.81 8.49
N LEU A 153 21.01 -48.31 8.42
CA LEU A 153 19.93 -48.05 9.37
C LEU A 153 20.05 -48.95 10.61
N ALA A 154 21.00 -48.62 11.50
CA ALA A 154 21.26 -49.34 12.74
C ALA A 154 20.02 -49.43 13.65
N SER A 155 19.98 -50.43 14.54
CA SER A 155 18.82 -50.71 15.41
C SER A 155 18.74 -49.86 16.67
N ASP A 156 19.88 -49.34 17.13
CA ASP A 156 20.07 -48.56 18.37
C ASP A 156 20.07 -47.04 18.11
N VAL A 157 20.34 -46.62 16.88
CA VAL A 157 20.22 -45.23 16.42
C VAL A 157 18.76 -44.89 16.11
N ARG A 158 18.44 -43.59 16.03
CA ARG A 158 17.14 -43.07 15.58
C ARG A 158 17.33 -42.34 14.25
N TYR A 159 16.48 -42.65 13.28
CA TYR A 159 16.46 -42.01 11.96
C TYR A 159 15.08 -41.42 11.64
N THR A 160 15.06 -40.47 10.72
CA THR A 160 13.87 -40.00 10.03
C THR A 160 14.04 -40.33 8.56
N VAL A 161 13.05 -40.99 7.97
CA VAL A 161 13.09 -41.36 6.55
C VAL A 161 11.88 -40.79 5.84
N PHE A 162 12.15 -39.96 4.83
CA PHE A 162 11.14 -39.45 3.90
C PHE A 162 11.03 -40.48 2.78
N VAL A 163 9.98 -41.28 2.74
CA VAL A 163 9.84 -42.39 1.79
C VAL A 163 8.92 -41.94 0.64
N PRO A 164 9.40 -41.84 -0.61
CA PRO A 164 8.51 -41.57 -1.73
C PRO A 164 7.56 -42.73 -1.93
N SER A 165 6.29 -42.42 -2.23
CA SER A 165 5.31 -43.43 -2.61
C SER A 165 5.77 -44.19 -3.86
N ASP A 166 5.30 -45.44 -4.05
CA ASP A 166 5.57 -46.16 -5.30
C ASP A 166 5.01 -45.40 -6.53
N GLN A 167 3.98 -44.54 -6.36
CA GLN A 167 3.52 -43.62 -7.41
C GLN A 167 4.56 -42.53 -7.73
N ALA A 168 5.26 -42.00 -6.74
CA ALA A 168 6.34 -41.01 -6.92
C ALA A 168 7.47 -41.58 -7.79
N PHE A 169 7.89 -42.82 -7.50
CA PHE A 169 8.90 -43.52 -8.30
C PHE A 169 8.44 -43.77 -9.74
N ASN A 170 7.17 -44.17 -9.94
CA ASN A 170 6.59 -44.39 -11.27
C ASN A 170 6.36 -43.08 -12.07
N ALA A 171 6.46 -41.91 -11.43
CA ALA A 171 6.34 -40.60 -12.09
C ALA A 171 7.68 -40.03 -12.59
N LEU A 172 8.82 -40.64 -12.23
CA LEU A 172 10.14 -40.17 -12.65
C LEU A 172 10.42 -40.45 -14.14
N PRO A 173 11.17 -39.57 -14.83
CA PRO A 173 11.79 -39.90 -16.11
C PRO A 173 12.69 -41.15 -16.00
N PRO A 174 12.79 -41.99 -17.05
CA PRO A 174 13.61 -43.21 -17.02
C PRO A 174 15.10 -42.98 -16.75
N GLU A 175 15.59 -41.77 -17.03
CA GLU A 175 17.00 -41.36 -16.90
C GLU A 175 17.35 -40.83 -15.49
N THR A 176 16.38 -40.71 -14.57
CA THR A 176 16.59 -40.07 -13.26
C THR A 176 17.14 -41.01 -12.17
N LEU A 177 17.11 -42.34 -12.38
CA LEU A 177 17.60 -43.34 -11.42
C LEU A 177 18.63 -44.28 -12.07
N GLU A 178 19.73 -43.71 -12.57
CA GLU A 178 20.90 -44.47 -12.99
C GLU A 178 21.62 -45.11 -11.80
N GLU A 179 22.34 -46.22 -12.03
CA GLU A 179 22.99 -46.99 -10.96
C GLU A 179 24.09 -46.20 -10.22
N GLU A 180 24.71 -45.22 -10.90
CA GLU A 180 25.73 -44.33 -10.30
C GLU A 180 25.12 -43.30 -9.34
N THR A 181 23.96 -42.72 -9.65
CA THR A 181 23.32 -41.66 -8.85
C THR A 181 22.33 -42.20 -7.80
N LEU A 182 21.78 -43.40 -8.00
CA LEU A 182 20.76 -44.01 -7.13
C LEU A 182 21.10 -43.97 -5.63
N ARG A 183 22.37 -44.21 -5.26
CA ARG A 183 22.77 -44.18 -3.84
C ARG A 183 22.69 -42.77 -3.26
N GLU A 184 23.10 -41.75 -4.01
CA GLU A 184 23.04 -40.34 -3.59
C GLU A 184 21.59 -39.86 -3.49
N THR A 185 20.75 -40.21 -4.49
CA THR A 185 19.31 -39.95 -4.44
C THR A 185 18.67 -40.58 -3.21
N LEU A 186 18.98 -41.83 -2.87
CA LEU A 186 18.45 -42.47 -1.66
C LEU A 186 18.98 -41.83 -0.35
N LEU A 187 20.21 -41.30 -0.32
CA LEU A 187 20.76 -40.61 0.85
C LEU A 187 20.01 -39.30 1.18
N LEU A 188 19.48 -38.59 0.18
CA LEU A 188 18.59 -37.43 0.39
C LEU A 188 17.34 -37.76 1.22
N HIS A 189 16.92 -39.03 1.23
CA HIS A 189 15.72 -39.48 1.92
C HIS A 189 15.98 -39.89 3.38
N LEU A 190 17.25 -39.87 3.84
CA LEU A 190 17.68 -40.33 5.16
C LEU A 190 18.20 -39.16 6.01
N VAL A 191 17.66 -38.99 7.21
CA VAL A 191 18.08 -37.95 8.18
C VAL A 191 18.32 -38.57 9.56
N SER A 192 19.29 -38.04 10.29
CA SER A 192 19.64 -38.51 11.65
C SER A 192 18.71 -37.91 12.72
N GLY A 193 18.36 -38.71 13.73
CA GLY A 193 17.40 -38.34 14.78
C GLY A 193 15.94 -38.63 14.39
N LYS A 194 15.03 -38.51 15.36
CA LYS A 194 13.58 -38.68 15.16
C LYS A 194 12.91 -37.30 15.06
N ILE A 195 12.48 -36.91 13.87
CA ILE A 195 11.79 -35.65 13.59
C ILE A 195 10.32 -35.98 13.32
N VAL A 196 9.43 -35.46 14.18
CA VAL A 196 7.97 -35.56 14.01
C VAL A 196 7.43 -34.30 13.34
N THR A 197 6.28 -34.34 12.68
CA THR A 197 5.74 -33.15 12.00
C THR A 197 5.50 -31.98 12.95
N GLU A 198 5.09 -32.25 14.20
CA GLU A 198 4.90 -31.25 15.26
C GLU A 198 6.21 -30.60 15.76
N SER A 199 7.37 -31.02 15.23
CA SER A 199 8.71 -30.45 15.47
C SER A 199 9.32 -29.75 14.24
N MET A 200 8.61 -29.77 13.11
CA MET A 200 9.03 -29.12 11.87
C MET A 200 8.65 -27.63 11.92
N GLU A 201 9.53 -26.78 11.39
CA GLU A 201 9.40 -25.33 11.42
C GLU A 201 9.56 -24.81 9.98
N ASP A 202 8.72 -23.86 9.55
CA ASP A 202 8.82 -23.30 8.19
C ASP A 202 10.21 -22.68 7.94
N ASN A 203 10.71 -22.90 6.72
CA ASN A 203 12.00 -22.43 6.23
C ASN A 203 13.23 -22.98 7.00
N ARG A 204 13.05 -24.03 7.81
CA ARG A 204 14.15 -24.73 8.49
C ARG A 204 14.87 -25.67 7.53
N MET A 205 16.20 -25.72 7.63
CA MET A 205 17.03 -26.73 6.98
C MET A 205 17.25 -27.93 7.91
N ILE A 206 17.35 -29.13 7.34
CA ILE A 206 17.76 -30.37 8.02
C ILE A 206 18.82 -31.09 7.18
N THR A 207 19.89 -31.58 7.81
CA THR A 207 21.01 -32.22 7.12
C THR A 207 20.74 -33.70 6.85
N THR A 208 21.16 -34.20 5.68
CA THR A 208 21.12 -35.63 5.34
C THR A 208 22.03 -36.48 6.24
N LEU A 209 21.78 -37.79 6.29
CA LEU A 209 22.47 -38.75 7.15
C LEU A 209 24.00 -38.80 6.94
N ASP A 210 24.44 -38.62 5.71
CA ASP A 210 25.86 -38.56 5.31
C ASP A 210 26.50 -37.17 5.48
N GLY A 211 25.70 -36.14 5.75
CA GLY A 211 26.16 -34.75 5.86
C GLY A 211 26.43 -34.05 4.52
N SER A 212 26.03 -34.62 3.38
CA SER A 212 26.35 -34.04 2.05
C SER A 212 25.41 -32.90 1.63
N GLN A 213 24.16 -32.91 2.10
CA GLN A 213 23.09 -32.03 1.61
C GLN A 213 22.26 -31.48 2.77
N GLU A 214 21.60 -30.33 2.53
CA GLU A 214 20.58 -29.78 3.42
C GLU A 214 19.21 -29.77 2.72
N LEU A 215 18.24 -30.48 3.30
CA LEU A 215 16.86 -30.52 2.84
C LEU A 215 16.10 -29.34 3.47
N ARG A 216 15.28 -28.65 2.67
CA ARG A 216 14.46 -27.52 3.13
C ARG A 216 13.06 -27.97 3.54
N ILE A 217 12.60 -27.53 4.71
CA ILE A 217 11.22 -27.66 5.16
C ILE A 217 10.45 -26.37 4.81
N ASN A 218 9.28 -26.50 4.17
CA ASN A 218 8.23 -25.49 4.21
C ASN A 218 7.02 -26.03 4.99
N VAL A 219 6.31 -25.16 5.71
CA VAL A 219 5.10 -25.49 6.45
C VAL A 219 4.03 -24.43 6.14
N ALA A 220 2.90 -24.88 5.61
CA ALA A 220 1.75 -24.09 5.17
C ALA A 220 0.45 -24.59 5.86
N ASP A 221 -0.70 -23.98 5.55
CA ASP A 221 -2.03 -24.36 6.09
C ASP A 221 -2.07 -24.61 7.61
N GLU A 222 -1.53 -23.65 8.40
CA GLU A 222 -1.37 -23.73 9.87
C GLU A 222 -0.62 -24.97 10.40
N GLY A 223 -0.01 -25.78 9.54
CA GLY A 223 0.67 -27.03 9.87
C GLY A 223 0.06 -28.30 9.27
N GLU A 224 -1.03 -28.18 8.50
CA GLU A 224 -1.61 -29.33 7.77
C GLU A 224 -0.73 -29.72 6.56
N THR A 225 -0.17 -28.75 5.85
CA THR A 225 0.64 -28.96 4.64
C THR A 225 2.14 -28.79 4.94
N ILE A 226 2.93 -29.85 4.74
CA ILE A 226 4.38 -29.86 5.01
C ILE A 226 5.13 -30.41 3.80
N VAL A 227 6.09 -29.62 3.29
CA VAL A 227 6.89 -29.95 2.11
C VAL A 227 8.37 -30.04 2.48
N ILE A 228 9.01 -31.13 2.08
CA ILE A 228 10.42 -31.44 2.31
C ILE A 228 11.11 -31.49 0.95
N GLN A 229 11.97 -30.50 0.65
CA GLN A 229 12.75 -30.43 -0.60
C GLN A 229 11.91 -30.68 -1.88
N GLY A 230 10.68 -30.14 -1.92
CA GLY A 230 9.74 -30.29 -3.04
C GLY A 230 8.77 -31.48 -2.97
N GLY A 231 8.91 -32.39 -1.99
CA GLY A 231 7.95 -33.48 -1.74
C GLY A 231 7.04 -33.21 -0.54
N GLU A 232 5.72 -33.27 -0.74
CA GLU A 232 4.69 -33.10 0.29
C GLU A 232 4.52 -34.37 1.15
N ILE A 233 4.40 -34.23 2.47
CA ILE A 233 4.17 -35.36 3.39
C ILE A 233 2.70 -35.81 3.36
N VAL A 234 2.41 -36.76 2.48
CA VAL A 234 1.06 -37.37 2.34
C VAL A 234 0.69 -38.38 3.44
N VAL A 235 1.67 -38.98 4.14
CA VAL A 235 1.41 -39.79 5.35
C VAL A 235 2.50 -39.55 6.40
N SER A 236 2.16 -38.80 7.45
CA SER A 236 3.10 -38.40 8.49
C SER A 236 3.29 -39.45 9.61
N ASN A 237 4.36 -39.26 10.38
CA ASN A 237 4.56 -39.80 11.74
C ASN A 237 4.45 -41.34 11.90
N GLN A 238 4.86 -42.12 10.89
CA GLN A 238 4.80 -43.59 10.93
C GLN A 238 5.96 -44.17 11.75
N GLY A 239 5.69 -44.54 13.00
CA GLY A 239 6.70 -44.97 13.98
C GLY A 239 7.41 -46.29 13.68
N ALA A 240 8.70 -46.36 13.99
CA ALA A 240 9.55 -47.56 13.87
C ALA A 240 10.46 -47.74 15.10
N SER A 241 10.93 -48.96 15.36
CA SER A 241 11.78 -49.28 16.52
C SER A 241 13.15 -48.59 16.49
N ASN A 242 13.61 -48.18 15.30
CA ASN A 242 14.81 -47.38 15.07
C ASN A 242 14.53 -46.01 14.43
N GLY A 243 13.31 -45.46 14.52
CA GLY A 243 13.05 -44.13 13.96
C GLY A 243 11.59 -43.80 13.63
N ILE A 244 11.41 -43.06 12.54
CA ILE A 244 10.11 -42.64 12.02
C ILE A 244 10.15 -42.52 10.49
N ILE A 245 9.02 -42.79 9.85
CA ILE A 245 8.81 -42.62 8.41
C ILE A 245 7.76 -41.52 8.19
N HIS A 246 8.01 -40.71 7.16
CA HIS A 246 7.02 -39.83 6.54
C HIS A 246 6.93 -40.23 5.07
N VAL A 247 5.75 -40.55 4.55
CA VAL A 247 5.56 -40.86 3.13
C VAL A 247 5.38 -39.55 2.37
N ILE A 248 6.10 -39.39 1.25
CA ILE A 248 6.05 -38.20 0.39
C ILE A 248 5.54 -38.51 -1.02
N ASP A 249 4.98 -37.49 -1.69
CA ASP A 249 4.39 -37.57 -3.04
C ASP A 249 5.44 -37.64 -4.17
N ARG A 250 6.65 -37.15 -3.91
CA ARG A 250 7.75 -36.97 -4.89
C ARG A 250 9.05 -37.63 -4.43
N VAL A 251 9.92 -38.03 -5.35
CA VAL A 251 11.29 -38.44 -5.04
C VAL A 251 12.15 -37.18 -4.90
N LEU A 252 12.89 -37.05 -3.79
CA LEU A 252 13.74 -35.89 -3.53
C LEU A 252 14.95 -35.86 -4.48
N THR A 253 15.20 -34.70 -5.06
CA THR A 253 16.34 -34.41 -5.95
C THR A 253 17.33 -33.45 -5.31
N PRO A 254 18.64 -33.54 -5.60
CA PRO A 254 19.61 -32.57 -5.12
C PRO A 254 19.35 -31.19 -5.73
N ALA A 255 19.87 -30.14 -5.12
CA ALA A 255 19.87 -28.82 -5.73
C ALA A 255 20.77 -28.81 -6.99
N ALA A 256 20.28 -28.23 -8.10
CA ALA A 256 20.99 -28.24 -9.39
C ALA A 256 22.15 -27.22 -9.48
N GLY A 257 22.30 -26.36 -8.48
CA GLY A 257 23.26 -25.27 -8.44
C GLY A 257 22.69 -24.04 -7.73
N ASP A 258 23.31 -22.87 -7.94
CA ASP A 258 22.75 -21.59 -7.56
C ASP A 258 21.78 -21.09 -8.63
N ILE A 259 20.76 -20.29 -8.24
CA ILE A 259 19.75 -19.74 -9.16
C ILE A 259 20.38 -19.09 -10.40
N GLY A 260 21.46 -18.33 -10.22
CA GLY A 260 22.16 -17.64 -11.32
C GLY A 260 22.82 -18.57 -12.32
N ASP A 261 23.26 -19.78 -11.92
CA ASP A 261 23.92 -20.74 -12.79
C ASP A 261 22.90 -21.63 -13.52
N ILE A 262 21.78 -21.95 -12.87
CA ILE A 262 20.64 -22.63 -13.49
C ILE A 262 20.09 -21.79 -14.66
N LEU A 263 19.83 -20.50 -14.43
CA LEU A 263 19.35 -19.57 -15.46
C LEU A 263 20.39 -19.23 -16.55
N LYS A 264 21.65 -19.66 -16.41
CA LYS A 264 22.70 -19.50 -17.43
C LYS A 264 22.97 -20.76 -18.23
N SER A 265 22.60 -21.92 -17.70
CA SER A 265 22.74 -23.21 -18.35
C SER A 265 21.52 -23.60 -19.19
N ASP A 266 20.32 -23.17 -18.78
CA ASP A 266 19.10 -23.34 -19.58
C ASP A 266 18.94 -22.21 -20.62
N PRO A 267 18.91 -22.51 -21.94
CA PRO A 267 18.74 -21.51 -22.99
C PRO A 267 17.34 -20.85 -23.01
N ASN A 268 16.34 -21.36 -22.30
CA ASN A 268 14.98 -20.81 -22.27
C ASN A 268 14.86 -19.52 -21.42
N PHE A 269 15.91 -19.10 -20.70
CA PHE A 269 15.92 -17.90 -19.85
C PHE A 269 16.93 -16.84 -20.29
N SER A 270 17.40 -16.85 -21.54
CA SER A 270 18.52 -16.02 -21.98
C SER A 270 18.30 -14.51 -21.78
N ILE A 271 17.08 -14.02 -21.97
CA ILE A 271 16.69 -12.62 -21.76
C ILE A 271 16.67 -12.28 -20.26
N PHE A 272 16.09 -13.15 -19.43
CA PHE A 272 15.95 -12.89 -17.99
C PHE A 272 17.28 -13.04 -17.24
N SER A 273 18.12 -13.99 -17.67
CA SER A 273 19.50 -14.17 -17.20
C SER A 273 20.34 -12.91 -17.47
N GLN A 274 20.22 -12.31 -18.65
CA GLN A 274 20.86 -11.02 -18.95
C GLN A 274 20.36 -9.87 -18.05
N MET A 275 19.06 -9.81 -17.76
CA MET A 275 18.51 -8.83 -16.82
C MET A 275 19.05 -9.01 -15.38
N ILE A 276 19.26 -10.24 -14.96
CA ILE A 276 19.82 -10.58 -13.65
C ILE A 276 21.29 -10.16 -13.56
N ASP A 277 22.11 -10.52 -14.54
CA ASP A 277 23.54 -10.13 -14.57
C ASP A 277 23.71 -8.61 -14.63
N ASN A 278 22.90 -7.92 -15.43
CA ASN A 278 22.93 -6.45 -15.52
C ASN A 278 22.51 -5.73 -14.23
N SER A 279 21.87 -6.41 -13.28
CA SER A 279 21.31 -5.78 -12.07
C SER A 279 21.95 -6.24 -10.75
N ALA A 280 23.06 -6.98 -10.82
CA ALA A 280 23.93 -7.36 -9.70
C ALA A 280 23.18 -7.92 -8.47
N MET A 281 22.18 -8.77 -8.71
CA MET A 281 21.28 -9.28 -7.68
C MET A 281 21.95 -10.30 -6.75
N ASN A 282 21.65 -10.19 -5.46
CA ASN A 282 22.03 -11.17 -4.45
C ASN A 282 20.90 -12.20 -4.26
N PHE A 283 21.09 -13.41 -4.76
CA PHE A 283 20.19 -14.54 -4.55
C PHE A 283 20.57 -15.25 -3.25
N ALA A 284 19.80 -15.01 -2.20
CA ALA A 284 20.01 -15.60 -0.88
C ALA A 284 18.67 -15.90 -0.20
N ASN A 285 18.28 -17.18 -0.20
CA ASN A 285 17.03 -17.72 0.34
C ASN A 285 15.78 -16.99 -0.15
N MET A 286 15.35 -17.33 -1.37
CA MET A 286 14.19 -16.73 -2.04
C MET A 286 13.46 -17.68 -2.97
N THR A 287 12.25 -17.29 -3.38
CA THR A 287 11.53 -17.88 -4.51
C THR A 287 11.67 -16.94 -5.69
N LEU A 288 11.96 -17.47 -6.88
CA LEU A 288 12.03 -16.73 -8.12
C LEU A 288 10.98 -17.25 -9.11
N PHE A 289 10.08 -16.38 -9.55
CA PHE A 289 9.18 -16.65 -10.65
C PHE A 289 9.88 -16.29 -11.98
N ALA A 290 10.51 -17.26 -12.65
CA ALA A 290 11.36 -17.01 -13.81
C ALA A 290 10.57 -17.01 -15.13
N PRO A 291 10.38 -15.87 -15.82
CA PRO A 291 9.76 -15.84 -17.14
C PRO A 291 10.72 -16.41 -18.20
N THR A 292 10.20 -17.33 -19.01
CA THR A 292 10.93 -17.83 -20.20
C THR A 292 11.05 -16.76 -21.27
N ASP A 293 11.97 -16.94 -22.23
CA ASP A 293 12.11 -16.03 -23.37
C ASP A 293 10.81 -15.90 -24.19
N GLN A 294 10.02 -16.97 -24.27
CA GLN A 294 8.67 -16.93 -24.87
C GLN A 294 7.71 -15.99 -24.13
N ALA A 295 7.83 -15.85 -22.80
CA ALA A 295 7.05 -14.91 -22.02
C ALA A 295 7.36 -13.43 -22.37
N PHE A 296 8.57 -13.15 -22.91
CA PHE A 296 8.96 -11.85 -23.42
C PHE A 296 8.50 -11.58 -24.87
N GLU A 297 8.23 -12.60 -25.70
CA GLU A 297 7.68 -12.42 -27.06
C GLU A 297 6.30 -11.73 -27.05
N VAL A 298 5.56 -11.85 -25.95
CA VAL A 298 4.26 -11.20 -25.72
C VAL A 298 4.43 -9.72 -25.31
N MET A 299 5.64 -9.29 -24.92
CA MET A 299 5.91 -7.90 -24.57
C MET A 299 6.12 -7.04 -25.82
N ASP A 300 5.55 -5.83 -25.79
CA ASP A 300 5.88 -4.81 -26.78
C ASP A 300 7.39 -4.51 -26.82
N ARG A 301 7.95 -4.40 -28.03
CA ARG A 301 9.39 -4.25 -28.24
C ARG A 301 9.93 -2.90 -27.76
N GLU A 302 9.18 -1.80 -27.96
CA GLU A 302 9.58 -0.48 -27.46
C GLU A 302 9.67 -0.52 -25.92
N ARG A 303 8.71 -1.20 -25.27
CA ARG A 303 8.70 -1.41 -23.83
C ARG A 303 9.89 -2.23 -23.33
N LEU A 304 10.22 -3.35 -24.00
CA LEU A 304 11.36 -4.19 -23.62
C LEU A 304 12.69 -3.43 -23.78
N GLU A 305 12.84 -2.66 -24.86
CA GLU A 305 14.00 -1.80 -25.10
C GLU A 305 14.08 -0.65 -24.07
N ASN A 306 12.95 0.01 -23.73
CA ASN A 306 12.88 1.01 -22.65
C ASN A 306 13.29 0.41 -21.28
N LEU A 307 12.85 -0.81 -20.95
CA LEU A 307 13.18 -1.50 -19.71
C LEU A 307 14.67 -1.84 -19.63
N LEU A 308 15.22 -2.47 -20.68
CA LEU A 308 16.63 -2.87 -20.75
C LEU A 308 17.59 -1.67 -20.78
N SER A 309 17.15 -0.51 -21.29
CA SER A 309 17.97 0.71 -21.34
C SER A 309 18.25 1.36 -19.97
N ASN A 310 17.64 0.89 -18.87
CA ASN A 310 17.80 1.51 -17.57
C ASN A 310 17.94 0.49 -16.43
N GLU A 311 19.13 0.43 -15.84
CA GLU A 311 19.52 -0.49 -14.75
C GLU A 311 18.56 -0.44 -13.55
N GLN A 312 18.02 0.74 -13.20
CA GLN A 312 17.09 0.88 -12.08
C GLN A 312 15.71 0.30 -12.41
N CYS A 313 15.28 0.31 -13.67
CA CYS A 313 14.04 -0.32 -14.11
C CYS A 313 14.21 -1.85 -14.08
N VAL A 314 15.31 -2.37 -14.65
CA VAL A 314 15.66 -3.80 -14.61
C VAL A 314 15.75 -4.29 -13.16
N GLY A 315 16.45 -3.55 -12.29
CA GLY A 315 16.63 -3.92 -10.88
C GLY A 315 15.34 -3.92 -10.05
N ARG A 316 14.29 -3.19 -10.46
CA ARG A 316 12.95 -3.25 -9.86
C ARG A 316 12.13 -4.40 -10.44
N PHE A 317 12.18 -4.54 -11.75
CA PHE A 317 11.53 -5.60 -12.51
C PHE A 317 11.92 -7.00 -12.01
N VAL A 318 13.23 -7.28 -11.90
CA VAL A 318 13.74 -8.57 -11.40
C VAL A 318 13.26 -8.81 -9.95
N LYS A 319 13.37 -7.80 -9.07
CA LYS A 319 12.91 -7.90 -7.67
C LYS A 319 11.40 -8.13 -7.50
N TYR A 320 10.59 -7.76 -8.48
CA TYR A 320 9.13 -8.02 -8.45
C TYR A 320 8.79 -9.47 -8.85
N HIS A 321 9.71 -10.18 -9.50
CA HIS A 321 9.60 -11.63 -9.75
C HIS A 321 10.07 -12.47 -8.55
N MET A 322 10.49 -11.87 -7.43
CA MET A 322 11.14 -12.54 -6.31
C MET A 322 10.30 -12.42 -5.03
N LEU A 323 10.16 -13.52 -4.26
CA LEU A 323 9.65 -13.50 -2.89
C LEU A 323 10.81 -13.60 -1.87
N PRO A 324 10.73 -12.92 -0.71
CA PRO A 324 11.80 -12.87 0.30
C PRO A 324 11.94 -14.15 1.16
N LYS A 325 11.46 -15.29 0.65
CA LYS A 325 11.58 -16.65 1.21
C LYS A 325 11.54 -17.68 0.08
N PRO A 326 12.27 -18.81 0.17
CA PRO A 326 12.00 -20.01 -0.63
C PRO A 326 10.69 -20.67 -0.16
N ILE A 327 9.78 -20.93 -1.10
CA ILE A 327 8.49 -21.59 -0.90
C ILE A 327 8.24 -22.54 -2.08
N TYR A 328 8.10 -23.83 -1.80
CA TYR A 328 7.67 -24.84 -2.79
C TYR A 328 6.20 -24.65 -3.20
N SER A 329 5.83 -25.14 -4.38
CA SER A 329 4.52 -24.96 -5.01
C SER A 329 3.35 -25.45 -4.14
N ALA A 330 3.49 -26.63 -3.56
CA ALA A 330 2.53 -27.20 -2.61
C ALA A 330 2.45 -26.44 -1.27
N ALA A 331 3.36 -25.50 -0.99
CA ALA A 331 3.34 -24.62 0.18
C ALA A 331 2.98 -23.14 -0.17
N LEU A 332 2.42 -22.90 -1.36
CA LEU A 332 1.90 -21.58 -1.76
C LEU A 332 0.39 -21.47 -1.52
N ASP A 333 0.02 -20.71 -0.49
CA ASP A 333 -1.40 -20.45 -0.18
C ASP A 333 -2.06 -19.50 -1.20
N ASN A 334 -3.38 -19.58 -1.35
CA ASN A 334 -4.17 -18.57 -2.05
C ASN A 334 -4.13 -17.22 -1.30
N GLY A 335 -3.44 -16.21 -1.83
CA GLY A 335 -3.22 -14.97 -1.09
C GLY A 335 -2.37 -13.90 -1.77
N ARG A 336 -2.02 -12.86 -0.99
CA ARG A 336 -1.25 -11.70 -1.45
C ARG A 336 0.14 -11.68 -0.83
N PHE A 337 1.17 -11.81 -1.66
CA PHE A 337 2.55 -11.95 -1.24
C PHE A 337 3.35 -10.67 -1.52
N THR A 338 4.16 -10.23 -0.55
CA THR A 338 5.06 -9.09 -0.74
C THR A 338 6.31 -9.53 -1.51
N THR A 339 6.62 -8.88 -2.62
CA THR A 339 7.84 -9.17 -3.41
C THR A 339 9.08 -8.55 -2.77
N VAL A 340 10.27 -8.91 -3.24
CA VAL A 340 11.55 -8.27 -2.84
C VAL A 340 11.61 -6.80 -3.29
N GLU A 341 10.80 -6.40 -4.27
CA GLU A 341 10.67 -5.00 -4.69
C GLU A 341 9.82 -4.18 -3.70
N GLY A 342 8.84 -4.82 -3.04
CA GLY A 342 8.01 -4.23 -1.99
C GLY A 342 6.53 -4.05 -2.38
N HIS A 343 6.20 -4.01 -3.67
CA HIS A 343 4.84 -4.19 -4.15
C HIS A 343 4.42 -5.67 -4.07
N PHE A 344 3.11 -5.92 -4.19
CA PHE A 344 2.53 -7.24 -4.05
C PHE A 344 2.36 -7.97 -5.39
N VAL A 345 2.43 -9.29 -5.35
CA VAL A 345 1.79 -10.20 -6.31
C VAL A 345 0.62 -10.90 -5.62
N ASP A 346 -0.45 -11.18 -6.38
CA ASP A 346 -1.53 -12.05 -5.94
C ASP A 346 -1.25 -13.47 -6.47
N ILE A 347 -1.25 -14.47 -5.59
CA ILE A 347 -1.02 -15.88 -5.93
C ILE A 347 -2.33 -16.63 -5.76
N SER A 348 -2.71 -17.42 -6.77
CA SER A 348 -3.87 -18.29 -6.74
C SER A 348 -3.47 -19.72 -7.07
N VAL A 349 -3.94 -20.67 -6.27
CA VAL A 349 -3.70 -22.11 -6.44
C VAL A 349 -5.04 -22.81 -6.55
N GLU A 350 -5.34 -23.34 -7.75
CA GLU A 350 -6.59 -24.02 -8.05
C GLU A 350 -6.29 -25.39 -8.69
N GLY A 351 -6.74 -26.48 -8.06
CA GLY A 351 -6.57 -27.84 -8.60
C GLY A 351 -5.12 -28.34 -8.70
N GLY A 352 -4.16 -27.65 -8.08
CA GLY A 352 -2.72 -27.89 -8.20
C GLY A 352 -2.02 -26.98 -9.22
N GLU A 353 -2.75 -26.22 -10.03
CA GLU A 353 -2.17 -25.19 -10.90
C GLU A 353 -1.89 -23.92 -10.09
N VAL A 354 -0.65 -23.43 -10.11
CA VAL A 354 -0.23 -22.18 -9.46
C VAL A 354 -0.22 -21.04 -10.47
N THR A 355 -0.80 -19.91 -10.08
CA THR A 355 -0.78 -18.65 -10.86
C THR A 355 -0.28 -17.48 -10.02
N VAL A 356 0.42 -16.54 -10.66
CA VAL A 356 1.00 -15.34 -10.06
C VAL A 356 0.57 -14.14 -10.89
N ASN A 357 -0.28 -13.29 -10.32
CA ASN A 357 -1.12 -12.34 -11.05
C ASN A 357 -1.85 -13.05 -12.21
N ASP A 358 -1.57 -12.69 -13.47
CA ASP A 358 -2.13 -13.35 -14.65
C ASP A 358 -1.22 -14.46 -15.24
N ALA A 359 -0.03 -14.71 -14.68
CA ALA A 359 0.94 -15.69 -15.20
C ALA A 359 0.71 -17.08 -14.59
N SER A 360 0.74 -18.14 -15.40
CA SER A 360 0.75 -19.53 -14.90
C SER A 360 2.17 -19.99 -14.66
N VAL A 361 2.39 -20.74 -13.57
CA VAL A 361 3.59 -21.57 -13.40
C VAL A 361 3.50 -22.75 -14.37
N THR A 362 4.56 -23.00 -15.13
CA THR A 362 4.63 -24.09 -16.14
C THR A 362 5.62 -25.19 -15.78
N ASP A 363 6.59 -24.88 -14.91
CA ASP A 363 7.48 -25.84 -14.26
C ASP A 363 7.79 -25.30 -12.86
N ALA A 364 7.95 -26.18 -11.87
CA ALA A 364 7.86 -25.83 -10.46
C ALA A 364 8.89 -26.58 -9.60
N ASP A 365 9.18 -26.01 -8.43
CA ASP A 365 10.01 -26.63 -7.39
C ASP A 365 11.48 -26.87 -7.77
N ILE A 366 11.95 -26.23 -8.84
CA ILE A 366 13.33 -26.31 -9.33
C ILE A 366 14.25 -25.82 -8.20
N SER A 367 14.93 -26.77 -7.58
CA SER A 367 15.61 -26.55 -6.31
C SER A 367 17.04 -26.05 -6.52
N ALA A 368 17.36 -24.93 -5.88
CA ALA A 368 18.68 -24.31 -5.89
C ALA A 368 19.26 -24.22 -4.47
N ASN A 369 20.58 -24.11 -4.36
CA ASN A 369 21.28 -23.96 -3.08
C ASN A 369 20.73 -22.76 -2.30
N ASN A 370 20.52 -21.65 -3.03
CA ASN A 370 20.13 -20.34 -2.52
C ASN A 370 18.64 -19.99 -2.74
N GLY A 371 17.80 -20.93 -3.17
CA GLY A 371 16.36 -20.69 -3.29
C GLY A 371 15.59 -21.74 -4.09
N ILE A 372 14.45 -21.34 -4.63
CA ILE A 372 13.56 -22.16 -5.48
C ILE A 372 13.18 -21.34 -6.72
N ILE A 373 13.16 -21.97 -7.89
CA ILE A 373 12.66 -21.36 -9.13
C ILE A 373 11.33 -22.01 -9.51
N HIS A 374 10.36 -21.18 -9.87
CA HIS A 374 9.10 -21.57 -10.52
C HIS A 374 9.05 -20.87 -11.88
N THR A 375 9.04 -21.61 -12.97
CA THR A 375 9.02 -21.09 -14.35
C THR A 375 7.64 -20.57 -14.70
N ILE A 376 7.53 -19.36 -15.27
CA ILE A 376 6.24 -18.73 -15.61
C ILE A 376 6.08 -18.39 -17.10
N ASN A 377 4.83 -18.49 -17.59
CA ASN A 377 4.49 -18.27 -19.00
C ASN A 377 4.26 -16.80 -19.42
N LYS A 378 4.28 -15.85 -18.48
CA LYS A 378 4.09 -14.41 -18.72
C LYS A 378 4.97 -13.59 -17.79
N VAL A 379 5.43 -12.45 -18.26
CA VAL A 379 6.25 -11.52 -17.49
C VAL A 379 5.42 -10.74 -16.46
N LEU A 380 5.89 -10.69 -15.21
CA LEU A 380 5.29 -9.90 -14.12
C LEU A 380 5.82 -8.45 -14.20
N MET A 381 5.06 -7.54 -14.82
CA MET A 381 5.51 -6.16 -15.08
C MET A 381 4.98 -5.14 -14.05
N PRO A 382 5.75 -4.73 -13.03
CA PRO A 382 5.28 -3.79 -12.01
C PRO A 382 5.25 -2.35 -12.53
N VAL A 383 4.34 -1.53 -11.98
CA VAL A 383 4.21 -0.10 -12.32
C VAL A 383 5.49 0.67 -12.00
N SER A 384 6.20 0.29 -10.93
CA SER A 384 7.46 0.89 -10.50
C SER A 384 8.65 0.65 -11.43
N ALA A 385 8.57 -0.31 -12.36
CA ALA A 385 9.55 -0.54 -13.44
C ALA A 385 9.16 0.10 -14.78
N MET A 386 7.93 0.63 -14.90
CA MET A 386 7.49 1.39 -16.08
C MET A 386 8.04 2.82 -16.05
N ASN A 387 8.28 3.44 -17.20
CA ASN A 387 8.58 4.87 -17.25
C ASN A 387 7.31 5.74 -17.13
N LEU A 388 7.47 7.03 -16.83
CA LEU A 388 6.34 7.97 -16.62
C LEU A 388 5.36 8.04 -17.81
N LEU A 389 5.83 7.84 -19.04
CA LEU A 389 4.97 7.84 -20.25
C LEU A 389 4.12 6.56 -20.33
N GLU A 390 4.71 5.40 -20.03
CA GLU A 390 4.00 4.13 -19.92
C GLU A 390 2.96 4.13 -18.80
N VAL A 391 3.27 4.71 -17.64
CA VAL A 391 2.29 4.84 -16.56
C VAL A 391 1.16 5.81 -16.96
N ALA A 392 1.45 6.89 -17.70
CA ALA A 392 0.41 7.77 -18.25
C ALA A 392 -0.49 7.06 -19.29
N LYS A 393 0.09 6.20 -20.14
CA LYS A 393 -0.65 5.30 -21.05
C LYS A 393 -1.55 4.34 -20.26
N ALA A 394 -1.01 3.64 -19.25
CA ALA A 394 -1.76 2.71 -18.40
C ALA A 394 -2.87 3.37 -17.57
N LEU A 395 -2.72 4.65 -17.22
CA LEU A 395 -3.75 5.45 -16.55
C LEU A 395 -4.82 6.02 -17.51
N ASN A 396 -4.77 5.67 -18.80
CA ASN A 396 -5.69 6.12 -19.85
C ASN A 396 -5.72 7.66 -20.03
N LEU A 397 -4.58 8.33 -19.85
CA LEU A 397 -4.45 9.78 -19.96
C LEU A 397 -4.15 10.20 -21.42
N THR A 398 -4.96 9.71 -22.36
CA THR A 398 -4.69 9.76 -23.80
C THR A 398 -4.42 11.16 -24.35
N THR A 399 -5.12 12.19 -23.87
CA THR A 399 -4.87 13.59 -24.30
C THR A 399 -3.51 14.09 -23.84
N LEU A 400 -3.07 13.70 -22.63
CA LEU A 400 -1.72 14.04 -22.14
C LEU A 400 -0.65 13.32 -22.94
N VAL A 401 -0.79 12.01 -23.16
CA VAL A 401 0.15 11.19 -23.94
C VAL A 401 0.34 11.78 -25.34
N GLN A 402 -0.76 12.05 -26.06
CA GLN A 402 -0.73 12.68 -27.38
C GLN A 402 0.05 14.00 -27.39
N TYR A 403 -0.12 14.84 -26.36
CA TYR A 403 0.59 16.12 -26.25
C TYR A 403 2.07 15.96 -25.89
N LEU A 404 2.44 15.02 -25.00
CA LEU A 404 3.83 14.70 -24.66
C LEU A 404 4.62 14.18 -25.87
N ASP A 405 3.99 13.33 -26.68
CA ASP A 405 4.58 12.80 -27.92
C ASP A 405 4.72 13.91 -28.98
N SER A 406 3.67 14.71 -29.20
CA SER A 406 3.69 15.80 -30.21
C SER A 406 4.70 16.93 -29.94
N THR A 407 5.15 17.10 -28.70
CA THR A 407 6.07 18.18 -28.29
C THR A 407 7.52 17.71 -28.11
N GLY A 408 7.79 16.40 -28.26
CA GLY A 408 9.09 15.82 -27.91
C GLY A 408 9.47 16.11 -26.45
N ILE A 409 8.51 15.90 -25.53
CA ILE A 409 8.76 15.76 -24.09
C ILE A 409 8.78 14.28 -23.71
N SER A 410 8.17 13.40 -24.50
CA SER A 410 8.31 11.95 -24.36
C SER A 410 9.77 11.47 -24.36
N THR A 411 10.69 12.17 -25.03
CA THR A 411 12.14 11.91 -24.93
C THR A 411 12.70 12.30 -23.55
N ILE A 412 12.37 13.48 -23.01
CA ILE A 412 12.77 13.91 -21.66
C ILE A 412 12.19 12.98 -20.58
N LEU A 413 11.00 12.41 -20.82
CA LEU A 413 10.35 11.41 -19.97
C LEU A 413 10.85 9.97 -20.19
N LYS A 414 11.86 9.77 -21.03
CA LYS A 414 12.60 8.50 -21.21
C LYS A 414 14.08 8.63 -20.82
N ASP A 415 14.68 9.79 -21.04
CA ASP A 415 16.10 10.08 -20.83
C ASP A 415 16.48 10.20 -19.34
N GLU A 416 17.77 10.02 -19.03
CA GLU A 416 18.29 9.76 -17.67
C GLU A 416 18.43 11.01 -16.78
N GLN A 417 17.86 12.16 -17.17
CA GLN A 417 18.14 13.49 -16.60
C GLN A 417 17.55 13.75 -15.19
N GLY A 418 17.37 12.68 -14.40
CA GLY A 418 16.85 12.69 -13.03
C GLY A 418 15.43 12.12 -12.93
N PRO A 419 15.01 11.67 -11.73
CA PRO A 419 13.67 11.16 -11.53
C PRO A 419 12.68 12.32 -11.34
N PHE A 420 11.71 12.45 -12.24
CA PHE A 420 10.78 13.57 -12.26
C PHE A 420 9.54 13.36 -11.37
N THR A 421 8.81 14.45 -11.10
CA THR A 421 7.40 14.36 -10.68
C THR A 421 6.49 14.96 -11.75
N LEU A 422 5.57 14.16 -12.27
CA LEU A 422 4.62 14.56 -13.31
C LEU A 422 3.21 14.75 -12.71
N PHE A 423 2.69 15.97 -12.78
CA PHE A 423 1.32 16.31 -12.40
C PHE A 423 0.38 16.14 -13.60
N ALA A 424 -0.04 14.91 -13.86
CA ALA A 424 -0.69 14.50 -15.10
C ALA A 424 -2.20 14.88 -15.13
N PRO A 425 -2.66 15.79 -16.01
CA PRO A 425 -4.08 16.13 -16.06
C PRO A 425 -4.91 15.03 -16.73
N THR A 426 -6.10 14.76 -16.18
CA THR A 426 -7.10 13.91 -16.85
C THR A 426 -7.55 14.50 -18.19
N ASN A 427 -8.01 13.68 -19.14
CA ASN A 427 -8.55 14.16 -20.43
C ASN A 427 -9.64 15.25 -20.22
N LYS A 428 -10.52 15.05 -19.25
CA LYS A 428 -11.55 16.01 -18.83
C LYS A 428 -10.99 17.36 -18.34
N ALA A 429 -9.78 17.37 -17.80
CA ALA A 429 -9.10 18.62 -17.42
C ALA A 429 -8.68 19.45 -18.64
N PHE A 430 -8.29 18.79 -19.74
CA PHE A 430 -8.02 19.45 -21.02
C PHE A 430 -9.31 19.87 -21.73
N GLU A 431 -10.35 19.03 -21.73
CA GLU A 431 -11.68 19.40 -22.26
C GLU A 431 -12.23 20.69 -21.63
N ALA A 432 -12.07 20.83 -20.31
CA ALA A 432 -12.53 21.97 -19.52
C ALA A 432 -11.71 23.26 -19.67
N LEU A 433 -10.65 23.28 -20.47
CA LEU A 433 -9.96 24.52 -20.84
C LEU A 433 -10.86 25.42 -21.72
N PRO A 434 -10.78 26.75 -21.61
CA PRO A 434 -11.47 27.67 -22.52
C PRO A 434 -11.07 27.45 -23.98
N GLU A 435 -11.98 27.63 -24.94
CA GLU A 435 -11.69 27.41 -26.36
C GLU A 435 -10.53 28.27 -26.88
N ALA A 436 -10.42 29.52 -26.45
CA ALA A 436 -9.28 30.39 -26.81
C ALA A 436 -7.93 29.83 -26.31
N THR A 437 -7.92 29.20 -25.12
CA THR A 437 -6.73 28.53 -24.59
C THR A 437 -6.42 27.26 -25.36
N LYS A 438 -7.44 26.42 -25.65
CA LYS A 438 -7.26 25.21 -26.46
C LYS A 438 -6.79 25.52 -27.88
N GLN A 439 -7.26 26.62 -28.47
CA GLN A 439 -6.80 27.11 -29.77
C GLN A 439 -5.34 27.57 -29.70
N SER A 440 -4.97 28.43 -28.74
CA SER A 440 -3.57 28.88 -28.56
C SER A 440 -2.59 27.76 -28.19
N LEU A 441 -3.05 26.58 -27.78
CA LEU A 441 -2.22 25.39 -27.54
C LEU A 441 -2.15 24.45 -28.76
N ARG A 442 -3.11 24.53 -29.69
CA ARG A 442 -3.04 23.86 -31.00
C ARG A 442 -2.14 24.61 -31.98
N ASP A 443 -2.26 25.95 -31.99
CA ASP A 443 -1.58 26.81 -32.96
C ASP A 443 -0.11 27.08 -32.62
N ASP A 444 0.32 26.74 -31.40
CA ASP A 444 1.67 27.01 -30.90
C ASP A 444 2.25 25.81 -30.11
N PRO A 445 2.99 24.92 -30.79
CA PRO A 445 3.66 23.78 -30.15
C PRO A 445 4.70 24.18 -29.10
N ALA A 446 5.27 25.39 -29.17
CA ALA A 446 6.23 25.87 -28.18
C ALA A 446 5.52 26.22 -26.87
N LYS A 447 4.36 26.89 -26.92
CA LYS A 447 3.48 27.09 -25.75
C LYS A 447 2.97 25.76 -25.18
N LEU A 448 2.65 24.78 -26.01
CA LEU A 448 2.26 23.44 -25.53
C LEU A 448 3.42 22.75 -24.80
N LYS A 449 4.64 22.79 -25.35
CA LYS A 449 5.85 22.28 -24.70
C LYS A 449 6.14 22.99 -23.37
N GLU A 450 6.04 24.33 -23.37
CA GLU A 450 6.19 25.19 -22.19
C GLU A 450 5.16 24.86 -21.10
N LEU A 451 3.90 24.61 -21.47
CA LEU A 451 2.83 24.21 -20.58
C LEU A 451 3.09 22.83 -19.96
N LEU A 452 3.47 21.84 -20.76
CA LEU A 452 3.73 20.48 -20.28
C LEU A 452 4.96 20.42 -19.36
N ALA A 453 6.04 21.14 -19.67
CA ALA A 453 7.19 21.28 -18.78
C ALA A 453 6.82 21.98 -17.44
N TYR A 454 5.80 22.84 -17.44
CA TYR A 454 5.25 23.41 -16.18
C TYR A 454 4.43 22.40 -15.35
N HIS A 455 4.05 21.23 -15.91
CA HIS A 455 3.44 20.14 -15.15
C HIS A 455 4.48 19.19 -14.53
N MET A 456 5.78 19.48 -14.65
CA MET A 456 6.88 18.64 -14.19
C MET A 456 7.75 19.35 -13.14
N ILE A 457 8.29 18.58 -12.19
CA ILE A 457 9.35 18.99 -11.26
C ILE A 457 10.57 18.06 -11.45
N PRO A 458 11.82 18.55 -11.44
CA PRO A 458 13.05 17.75 -11.58
C PRO A 458 13.48 17.05 -10.26
N GLU A 459 12.54 16.51 -9.50
CA GLU A 459 12.78 15.63 -8.33
C GLU A 459 11.56 14.71 -8.11
N ARG A 460 11.76 13.57 -7.42
CA ARG A 460 10.64 12.79 -6.86
C ARG A 460 10.01 13.61 -5.72
N LYS A 461 8.69 13.79 -5.77
CA LYS A 461 7.94 14.52 -4.75
C LYS A 461 6.66 13.79 -4.37
N TRP A 462 6.66 13.23 -3.17
CA TRP A 462 5.55 12.46 -2.62
C TRP A 462 4.57 13.38 -1.89
N THR A 463 3.29 13.04 -1.85
CA THR A 463 2.28 13.93 -1.24
C THR A 463 2.45 14.09 0.27
N TYR A 464 3.12 13.16 0.95
CA TYR A 464 3.48 13.30 2.36
C TYR A 464 4.60 14.32 2.62
N GLU A 465 5.36 14.72 1.59
CA GLU A 465 6.32 15.83 1.65
C GLU A 465 5.65 17.20 1.42
N PHE A 466 4.38 17.22 0.97
CA PHE A 466 3.68 18.47 0.72
C PHE A 466 3.36 19.13 2.07
N GLY A 467 3.95 20.31 2.30
CA GLY A 467 3.67 21.13 3.46
C GLY A 467 2.46 22.04 3.27
N LYS A 468 2.41 23.09 4.08
CA LYS A 468 1.53 24.24 3.84
C LYS A 468 2.28 25.23 2.95
N ASP A 469 1.83 25.40 1.71
CA ASP A 469 2.33 26.39 0.76
C ASP A 469 3.83 26.26 0.40
N ILE A 470 4.28 25.05 0.06
CA ILE A 470 5.65 24.86 -0.43
C ILE A 470 5.72 25.32 -1.89
N LEU A 471 6.69 26.19 -2.21
CA LEU A 471 7.05 26.51 -3.59
C LEU A 471 8.24 25.64 -4.04
N VAL A 472 8.10 24.99 -5.19
CA VAL A 472 9.15 24.17 -5.84
C VAL A 472 9.34 24.67 -7.27
N ASN A 473 10.56 24.62 -7.81
CA ASN A 473 10.80 24.95 -9.22
C ASN A 473 10.15 23.88 -10.12
N SER A 474 9.50 24.30 -11.21
CA SER A 474 9.14 23.36 -12.28
C SER A 474 10.33 23.14 -13.22
N VAL A 475 10.25 22.16 -14.12
CA VAL A 475 11.23 21.98 -15.22
C VAL A 475 11.25 23.20 -16.15
N ASN A 476 10.16 23.99 -16.17
CA ASN A 476 10.06 25.27 -16.87
C ASN A 476 10.52 26.44 -15.99
N GLU A 477 11.83 26.56 -15.75
CA GLU A 477 12.38 27.67 -14.96
C GLU A 477 12.16 29.05 -15.63
N PRO A 478 11.98 30.14 -14.86
CA PRO A 478 12.01 30.23 -13.40
C PRO A 478 10.64 29.95 -12.74
N LYS A 479 9.68 29.36 -13.46
CA LYS A 479 8.30 29.20 -12.98
C LYS A 479 8.23 28.14 -11.89
N LYS A 480 7.49 28.45 -10.82
CA LYS A 480 7.34 27.59 -9.65
C LYS A 480 5.94 27.01 -9.55
N LEU A 481 5.85 25.83 -8.94
CA LEU A 481 4.63 25.16 -8.56
C LEU A 481 4.43 25.29 -7.04
N ARG A 482 3.19 25.59 -6.64
CA ARG A 482 2.78 25.73 -5.25
C ARG A 482 2.08 24.45 -4.80
N LEU A 483 2.72 23.71 -3.90
CA LEU A 483 2.24 22.44 -3.36
C LEU A 483 1.60 22.67 -1.99
N ASN A 484 0.35 22.23 -1.84
CA ASN A 484 -0.42 22.39 -0.61
C ASN A 484 -0.93 21.05 -0.08
N SER A 485 -0.86 20.89 1.24
CA SER A 485 -1.43 19.80 2.00
C SER A 485 -2.46 20.34 3.00
N PHE A 486 -3.71 19.91 2.85
CA PHE A 486 -4.86 20.37 3.62
C PHE A 486 -5.43 19.24 4.50
N ARG A 487 -6.30 19.62 5.45
CA ARG A 487 -7.09 18.69 6.29
C ARG A 487 -6.26 17.56 6.91
N TYR A 488 -5.11 17.91 7.49
CA TYR A 488 -4.15 17.00 8.14
C TYR A 488 -3.53 15.95 7.20
N GLY A 489 -3.19 16.33 5.96
CA GLY A 489 -2.55 15.42 4.99
C GLY A 489 -3.53 14.51 4.25
N LYS A 490 -4.82 14.87 4.20
CA LYS A 490 -5.86 14.08 3.52
C LYS A 490 -6.25 14.63 2.14
N VAL A 491 -5.85 15.86 1.81
CA VAL A 491 -6.16 16.48 0.51
C VAL A 491 -4.94 17.26 0.05
N HIS A 492 -4.49 17.00 -1.17
CA HIS A 492 -3.29 17.60 -1.76
C HIS A 492 -3.62 18.30 -3.08
N SER A 493 -2.95 19.41 -3.34
CA SER A 493 -3.07 20.13 -4.62
C SER A 493 -1.77 20.76 -5.06
N VAL A 494 -1.65 20.94 -6.37
CA VAL A 494 -0.62 21.76 -7.03
C VAL A 494 -1.31 22.94 -7.72
N ASN A 495 -0.95 24.18 -7.37
CA ASN A 495 -1.64 25.42 -7.80
C ASN A 495 -3.19 25.35 -7.69
N GLY A 496 -3.69 24.70 -6.64
CA GLY A 496 -5.12 24.46 -6.41
C GLY A 496 -5.76 23.32 -7.22
N ALA A 497 -5.08 22.75 -8.22
CA ALA A 497 -5.52 21.53 -8.87
C ALA A 497 -5.39 20.35 -7.90
N CYS A 498 -6.52 19.83 -7.38
CA CYS A 498 -6.53 18.62 -6.58
C CYS A 498 -5.89 17.45 -7.32
N ILE A 499 -5.05 16.73 -6.59
CA ILE A 499 -4.61 15.38 -6.94
C ILE A 499 -5.77 14.41 -6.66
N THR A 500 -5.99 13.48 -7.58
CA THR A 500 -7.11 12.51 -7.60
C THR A 500 -6.63 11.06 -7.52
N LYS A 501 -5.44 10.78 -8.06
CA LYS A 501 -4.61 9.60 -7.72
C LYS A 501 -3.20 10.11 -7.42
N ALA A 502 -2.60 9.63 -6.34
CA ALA A 502 -1.37 10.18 -5.76
C ALA A 502 -0.31 9.09 -5.59
N ASN A 503 0.97 9.49 -5.59
CA ASN A 503 2.10 8.62 -5.22
C ASN A 503 2.20 7.34 -6.07
N ILE A 504 1.82 7.41 -7.34
CA ILE A 504 2.02 6.29 -8.26
C ILE A 504 3.49 6.34 -8.68
N GLU A 505 4.25 5.31 -8.30
CA GLU A 505 5.68 5.24 -8.59
C GLU A 505 5.93 4.70 -10.00
N ALA A 506 6.81 5.38 -10.73
CA ALA A 506 7.44 4.94 -11.96
C ALA A 506 8.95 4.78 -11.74
N CYS A 507 9.62 4.07 -12.65
CA CYS A 507 11.07 3.85 -12.60
C CYS A 507 11.85 5.16 -12.63
N ASN A 508 11.47 6.10 -13.50
CA ASN A 508 12.08 7.42 -13.63
C ASN A 508 11.25 8.56 -13.01
N GLY A 509 10.38 8.27 -12.03
CA GLY A 509 9.69 9.34 -11.30
C GLY A 509 8.45 8.95 -10.50
N VAL A 510 7.63 9.96 -10.18
CA VAL A 510 6.32 9.83 -9.51
C VAL A 510 5.26 10.55 -10.33
N ILE A 511 4.09 9.94 -10.52
CA ILE A 511 2.96 10.56 -11.24
C ILE A 511 1.77 10.80 -10.30
N HIS A 512 1.24 12.02 -10.35
CA HIS A 512 0.05 12.44 -9.61
C HIS A 512 -1.02 12.91 -10.59
N VAL A 513 -2.17 12.22 -10.64
CA VAL A 513 -3.25 12.52 -11.58
C VAL A 513 -4.07 13.70 -11.06
N ILE A 514 -4.12 14.81 -11.79
CA ILE A 514 -4.81 16.05 -11.38
C ILE A 514 -6.09 16.33 -12.20
N HIS A 515 -7.06 16.99 -11.56
CA HIS A 515 -8.37 17.26 -12.16
C HIS A 515 -8.47 18.53 -13.04
N LYS A 516 -7.41 19.35 -13.08
CA LYS A 516 -7.36 20.66 -13.76
C LYS A 516 -5.97 20.85 -14.37
N VAL A 517 -5.87 21.39 -15.58
CA VAL A 517 -4.58 21.74 -16.22
C VAL A 517 -3.94 22.93 -15.49
N LEU A 518 -2.63 22.85 -15.26
CA LEU A 518 -1.83 23.88 -14.58
C LEU A 518 -1.46 24.99 -15.56
N LEU A 519 -2.12 26.15 -15.43
CA LEU A 519 -1.74 27.37 -16.13
C LEU A 519 -0.80 28.20 -15.23
N PRO A 520 0.38 28.65 -15.71
CA PRO A 520 1.26 29.50 -14.91
C PRO A 520 0.60 30.85 -14.58
N PRO A 521 0.61 31.31 -13.31
CA PRO A 521 0.17 32.66 -12.97
C PRO A 521 1.21 33.69 -13.42
N SER A 522 0.74 34.82 -13.96
CA SER A 522 1.58 35.91 -14.50
C SER A 522 1.44 37.25 -13.76
N LYS A 523 0.54 37.34 -12.78
CA LYS A 523 0.20 38.56 -12.03
C LYS A 523 0.29 38.30 -10.52
N THR A 524 0.63 39.33 -9.73
CA THR A 524 0.45 39.27 -8.27
C THR A 524 -1.03 39.36 -7.91
N VAL A 525 -1.38 39.11 -6.64
CA VAL A 525 -2.74 39.31 -6.13
C VAL A 525 -3.23 40.75 -6.39
N TYR A 526 -2.36 41.75 -6.18
CA TYR A 526 -2.67 43.14 -6.49
C TYR A 526 -2.91 43.37 -8.00
N ASP A 527 -1.98 42.93 -8.85
CA ASP A 527 -2.10 43.17 -10.30
C ASP A 527 -3.32 42.49 -10.91
N LEU A 528 -3.73 41.35 -10.36
CA LEU A 528 -4.91 40.60 -10.78
C LEU A 528 -6.20 41.41 -10.52
N ILE A 529 -6.37 42.00 -9.33
CA ILE A 529 -7.53 42.85 -9.04
C ILE A 529 -7.44 44.22 -9.74
N ASN A 530 -6.25 44.84 -9.81
CA ASN A 530 -6.00 46.14 -10.42
C ASN A 530 -6.20 46.15 -11.96
N THR A 531 -6.39 44.99 -12.59
CA THR A 531 -6.63 44.86 -14.04
C THR A 531 -7.96 44.21 -14.39
N ASP A 532 -8.83 43.96 -13.41
CA ASP A 532 -10.20 43.47 -13.59
C ASP A 532 -11.18 44.58 -13.15
N PRO A 533 -12.05 45.08 -14.05
CA PRO A 533 -12.88 46.27 -13.80
C PRO A 533 -14.03 46.04 -12.80
N ARG A 534 -14.03 44.93 -12.06
CA ARG A 534 -15.00 44.59 -11.02
C ARG A 534 -14.52 44.96 -9.60
N PHE A 535 -13.31 45.50 -9.45
CA PHE A 535 -12.63 45.75 -8.18
C PHE A 535 -12.11 47.19 -8.03
N ILE A 536 -12.70 48.16 -8.72
CA ILE A 536 -12.24 49.56 -8.70
C ILE A 536 -12.26 50.13 -7.29
N THR A 537 -13.36 49.93 -6.56
CA THR A 537 -13.53 50.38 -5.16
C THR A 537 -12.64 49.59 -4.21
N LEU A 538 -12.42 48.30 -4.46
CA LEU A 538 -11.49 47.48 -3.67
C LEU A 538 -10.03 48.00 -3.81
N VAL A 539 -9.63 48.33 -5.03
CA VAL A 539 -8.27 48.81 -5.35
C VAL A 539 -8.04 50.22 -4.80
N GLU A 540 -9.03 51.10 -4.90
CA GLU A 540 -9.01 52.43 -4.26
C GLU A 540 -8.84 52.32 -2.74
N ALA A 541 -9.66 51.50 -2.09
CA ALA A 541 -9.57 51.22 -0.65
C ALA A 541 -8.19 50.64 -0.26
N ILE A 542 -7.67 49.67 -1.03
CA ILE A 542 -6.34 49.08 -0.80
C ILE A 542 -5.23 50.13 -0.91
N ASN A 543 -5.33 51.08 -1.83
CA ASN A 543 -4.32 52.12 -2.06
C ASN A 543 -4.37 53.28 -1.04
N ILE A 544 -5.51 53.49 -0.38
CA ILE A 544 -5.64 54.38 0.78
C ILE A 544 -4.97 53.77 2.02
N THR A 545 -4.93 52.43 2.11
CA THR A 545 -4.23 51.70 3.18
C THR A 545 -2.78 51.32 2.81
N ALA A 546 -2.00 50.88 3.80
CA ALA A 546 -0.64 50.37 3.57
C ALA A 546 -0.60 48.92 3.00
N LEU A 547 -1.69 48.41 2.42
CA LEU A 547 -1.81 47.00 2.02
C LEU A 547 -1.33 46.69 0.59
N ALA A 548 -1.28 47.68 -0.32
CA ALA A 548 -0.83 47.44 -1.70
C ALA A 548 0.57 46.77 -1.79
N PRO A 549 1.61 47.21 -1.03
CA PRO A 549 2.92 46.54 -1.04
C PRO A 549 2.89 45.09 -0.52
N VAL A 550 1.96 44.77 0.39
CA VAL A 550 1.76 43.42 0.92
C VAL A 550 1.19 42.50 -0.16
N LEU A 551 0.22 43.01 -0.93
CA LEU A 551 -0.43 42.28 -2.03
C LEU A 551 0.41 42.18 -3.31
N GLN A 552 1.41 43.06 -3.47
CA GLN A 552 2.40 43.03 -4.57
C GLN A 552 3.64 42.18 -4.27
N ASN A 553 3.97 41.94 -2.99
CA ASN A 553 5.20 41.23 -2.61
C ASN A 553 5.27 39.82 -3.22
N PRO A 554 6.23 39.51 -4.12
CA PRO A 554 6.30 38.22 -4.83
C PRO A 554 6.64 37.04 -3.90
N SER A 555 7.22 37.30 -2.73
CA SER A 555 7.54 36.31 -1.70
C SER A 555 6.41 36.09 -0.69
N ALA A 556 5.29 36.80 -0.82
CA ALA A 556 4.12 36.59 0.02
C ALA A 556 3.34 35.33 -0.40
N SER A 557 2.47 34.87 0.50
CA SER A 557 1.45 33.87 0.21
C SER A 557 0.14 34.33 0.80
N ILE A 558 -0.80 34.72 -0.06
CA ILE A 558 -2.04 35.39 0.35
C ILE A 558 -3.24 34.74 -0.33
N THR A 559 -4.26 34.42 0.46
CA THR A 559 -5.63 34.26 -0.05
C THR A 559 -6.36 35.59 0.11
N LEU A 560 -6.82 36.17 -0.98
CA LEU A 560 -7.70 37.35 -0.95
C LEU A 560 -9.12 36.93 -1.35
N PHE A 561 -10.08 37.18 -0.45
CA PHE A 561 -11.49 37.17 -0.80
C PHE A 561 -11.86 38.56 -1.32
N ALA A 562 -11.86 38.76 -2.63
CA ALA A 562 -12.02 40.07 -3.26
C ALA A 562 -13.51 40.44 -3.40
N PRO A 563 -14.04 41.40 -2.62
CA PRO A 563 -15.37 41.94 -2.84
C PRO A 563 -15.40 42.75 -4.13
N THR A 564 -16.43 42.50 -4.94
CA THR A 564 -16.69 43.29 -6.15
C THR A 564 -17.22 44.69 -5.82
N ASP A 565 -17.17 45.62 -6.77
CA ASP A 565 -17.76 46.96 -6.61
C ASP A 565 -19.28 46.89 -6.33
N TRP A 566 -19.95 45.84 -6.82
CA TRP A 566 -21.34 45.51 -6.46
C TRP A 566 -21.51 45.14 -4.97
N ALA A 567 -20.52 44.47 -4.36
CA ALA A 567 -20.53 44.15 -2.94
C ALA A 567 -20.46 45.42 -2.07
N PHE A 568 -19.63 46.40 -2.45
CA PHE A 568 -19.57 47.70 -1.78
C PHE A 568 -20.84 48.52 -1.99
N ALA A 569 -21.40 48.55 -3.21
CA ALA A 569 -22.70 49.17 -3.47
C ALA A 569 -23.83 48.53 -2.62
N LYS A 570 -23.79 47.20 -2.43
CA LYS A 570 -24.74 46.47 -1.59
C LYS A 570 -24.55 46.75 -0.09
N LEU A 571 -23.31 46.92 0.37
CA LEU A 571 -23.01 47.36 1.75
C LEU A 571 -23.63 48.75 2.00
N GLU A 572 -23.37 49.70 1.11
CA GLU A 572 -23.85 51.08 1.22
C GLU A 572 -25.39 51.19 1.11
N LEU A 573 -26.02 50.37 0.27
CA LEU A 573 -27.49 50.22 0.23
C LEU A 573 -28.10 49.61 1.51
N SER A 574 -27.31 48.82 2.25
CA SER A 574 -27.74 48.18 3.49
C SER A 574 -27.47 49.05 4.73
N SER A 575 -26.41 49.86 4.67
CA SER A 575 -25.89 50.72 5.73
C SER A 575 -25.39 52.05 5.15
N PRO A 576 -26.28 53.02 4.83
CA PRO A 576 -25.88 54.29 4.24
C PRO A 576 -24.90 55.08 5.12
N GLY A 577 -23.91 55.70 4.49
CA GLY A 577 -22.76 56.35 5.13
C GLY A 577 -21.60 55.41 5.47
N SER A 578 -21.69 54.11 5.14
CA SER A 578 -20.65 53.12 5.44
C SER A 578 -19.34 53.39 4.71
N MET A 579 -19.41 53.71 3.41
CA MET A 579 -18.23 53.95 2.58
C MET A 579 -17.53 55.25 2.97
N GLU A 580 -18.29 56.33 3.22
CA GLU A 580 -17.74 57.60 3.71
C GLU A 580 -17.02 57.42 5.06
N SER A 581 -17.64 56.67 5.99
CA SER A 581 -17.04 56.36 7.29
C SER A 581 -15.75 55.55 7.16
N LEU A 582 -15.75 54.49 6.34
CA LEU A 582 -14.58 53.64 6.12
C LEU A 582 -13.42 54.41 5.46
N LEU A 583 -13.70 55.29 4.50
CA LEU A 583 -12.68 56.12 3.85
C LEU A 583 -12.13 57.21 4.80
N ALA A 584 -12.92 57.65 5.78
CA ALA A 584 -12.49 58.60 6.81
C ALA A 584 -11.58 57.97 7.91
N PHE A 585 -11.62 56.64 8.09
CA PHE A 585 -10.86 55.93 9.13
C PHE A 585 -9.96 54.83 8.54
N PRO A 586 -8.75 55.17 8.04
CA PRO A 586 -7.84 54.21 7.39
C PRO A 586 -7.41 53.01 8.26
N GLU A 587 -7.43 53.12 9.59
CA GLU A 587 -7.15 51.99 10.50
C GLU A 587 -8.29 50.96 10.47
N GLU A 588 -9.56 51.40 10.56
CA GLU A 588 -10.74 50.54 10.47
C GLU A 588 -10.86 49.90 9.08
N LEU A 589 -10.56 50.67 8.02
CA LEU A 589 -10.48 50.16 6.66
C LEU A 589 -9.36 49.12 6.50
N THR A 590 -8.22 49.32 7.16
CA THR A 590 -7.12 48.33 7.17
C THR A 590 -7.54 47.05 7.88
N GLU A 591 -8.26 47.10 9.01
CA GLU A 591 -8.77 45.91 9.68
C GLU A 591 -9.85 45.20 8.82
N LEU A 592 -10.75 45.94 8.18
CA LEU A 592 -11.75 45.40 7.25
C LEU A 592 -11.10 44.70 6.05
N LEU A 593 -10.08 45.29 5.43
CA LEU A 593 -9.37 44.65 4.32
C LEU A 593 -8.55 43.44 4.80
N GLN A 594 -7.94 43.50 5.99
CA GLN A 594 -7.28 42.35 6.61
C GLN A 594 -8.24 41.22 6.98
N GLN A 595 -9.53 41.51 7.20
CA GLN A 595 -10.58 40.50 7.37
C GLN A 595 -10.89 39.73 6.08
N HIS A 596 -10.57 40.31 4.91
CA HIS A 596 -10.67 39.65 3.60
C HIS A 596 -9.41 38.87 3.19
N MET A 597 -8.32 39.01 3.95
CA MET A 597 -7.03 38.38 3.66
C MET A 597 -6.76 37.21 4.62
N VAL A 598 -6.18 36.12 4.11
CA VAL A 598 -5.65 35.00 4.92
C VAL A 598 -4.19 34.77 4.52
N ASN A 599 -3.34 34.49 5.52
CA ASN A 599 -1.94 34.15 5.32
C ASN A 599 -1.80 32.68 4.88
N GLY A 600 -1.09 32.46 3.76
CA GLY A 600 -1.06 31.19 3.03
C GLY A 600 -2.18 31.08 1.98
N THR A 601 -1.99 30.26 0.94
CA THR A 601 -3.08 29.98 -0.02
C THR A 601 -4.08 28.94 0.49
N LEU A 602 -5.36 29.23 0.26
CA LEU A 602 -6.50 28.36 0.53
C LEU A 602 -7.28 28.18 -0.78
N TYR A 603 -6.81 27.25 -1.60
CA TYR A 603 -7.54 26.84 -2.81
C TYR A 603 -8.82 26.08 -2.46
N THR A 604 -9.83 26.10 -3.35
CA THR A 604 -11.10 25.39 -3.12
C THR A 604 -10.91 23.89 -2.93
N CYS A 605 -9.82 23.32 -3.46
CA CYS A 605 -9.41 21.95 -3.18
C CYS A 605 -9.35 21.64 -1.67
N GLY A 606 -8.73 22.51 -0.86
CA GLY A 606 -8.66 22.31 0.59
C GLY A 606 -10.03 22.44 1.30
N ILE A 607 -10.92 23.24 0.72
CA ILE A 607 -12.30 23.44 1.20
C ILE A 607 -13.16 22.21 0.88
N HIS A 608 -13.02 21.65 -0.32
CA HIS A 608 -13.86 20.59 -0.90
C HIS A 608 -13.38 19.18 -0.54
N CYS A 609 -14.11 18.48 0.33
CA CYS A 609 -13.76 17.13 0.76
C CYS A 609 -14.67 16.06 0.13
N LYS A 610 -14.45 15.73 -1.16
CA LYS A 610 -15.14 14.62 -1.84
C LYS A 610 -14.62 13.22 -1.50
N PHE A 611 -13.46 13.14 -0.85
CA PHE A 611 -12.69 11.90 -0.69
C PHE A 611 -12.39 11.56 0.78
N SER A 612 -13.37 11.74 1.68
CA SER A 612 -13.30 11.10 3.00
C SER A 612 -14.68 10.73 3.52
N TYR A 613 -14.73 9.65 4.30
CA TYR A 613 -15.92 9.15 5.00
C TYR A 613 -16.59 10.23 5.88
N TRP A 614 -15.78 11.16 6.42
CA TRP A 614 -16.22 12.30 7.23
C TRP A 614 -16.92 13.43 6.45
N SER A 615 -17.02 13.34 5.12
CA SER A 615 -17.78 14.28 4.28
C SER A 615 -19.27 14.34 4.62
N LEU A 616 -19.82 13.28 5.22
CA LEU A 616 -21.20 13.24 5.72
C LEU A 616 -21.42 14.11 6.98
N PHE A 617 -20.36 14.45 7.72
CA PHE A 617 -20.48 15.02 9.08
C PHE A 617 -19.96 16.45 9.23
N SER A 618 -19.04 16.95 8.39
CA SER A 618 -18.73 18.39 8.35
C SER A 618 -18.17 18.91 7.03
N ASN A 619 -19.03 19.61 6.28
CA ASN A 619 -18.64 20.47 5.15
C ASN A 619 -18.12 21.86 5.60
N HIS A 620 -17.90 22.08 6.90
CA HIS A 620 -17.42 23.36 7.43
C HIS A 620 -15.91 23.29 7.73
N PHE A 621 -15.19 24.31 7.28
CA PHE A 621 -13.75 24.49 7.51
C PHE A 621 -13.52 25.93 7.95
N SER A 622 -12.77 26.18 9.02
CA SER A 622 -12.57 27.54 9.55
C SER A 622 -11.11 27.93 9.51
N VAL A 623 -10.84 29.15 9.05
CA VAL A 623 -9.52 29.80 9.12
C VAL A 623 -9.63 31.14 9.83
N TYR A 624 -8.49 31.69 10.23
CA TYR A 624 -8.40 33.06 10.73
C TYR A 624 -7.97 33.99 9.58
N SER A 625 -8.62 35.13 9.46
CA SER A 625 -8.16 36.24 8.63
C SER A 625 -6.92 36.91 9.23
N MET A 626 -6.28 37.83 8.51
CA MET A 626 -5.19 38.63 9.05
C MET A 626 -5.66 39.53 10.21
N ALA A 627 -6.92 39.99 10.16
CA ALA A 627 -7.61 40.65 11.28
C ALA A 627 -7.99 39.70 12.44
N ARG A 628 -7.58 38.42 12.39
CA ARG A 628 -7.88 37.37 13.39
C ARG A 628 -9.37 37.04 13.54
N GLY A 629 -10.23 37.56 12.67
CA GLY A 629 -11.63 37.14 12.54
C GLY A 629 -11.74 35.72 12.01
N VAL A 630 -12.83 35.01 12.37
CA VAL A 630 -13.06 33.63 11.91
C VAL A 630 -13.80 33.64 10.58
N LEU A 631 -13.17 33.10 9.54
CA LEU A 631 -13.78 32.85 8.24
C LEU A 631 -14.23 31.39 8.15
N ARG A 632 -15.55 31.17 8.17
CA ARG A 632 -16.18 29.84 8.05
C ARG A 632 -16.44 29.52 6.59
N MET A 633 -15.56 28.72 5.99
CA MET A 633 -15.72 28.18 4.66
C MET A 633 -16.71 27.01 4.67
N ARG A 634 -17.58 26.93 3.65
CA ARG A 634 -18.50 25.81 3.44
C ARG A 634 -18.57 25.42 1.97
N TYR A 635 -18.45 24.12 1.68
CA TYR A 635 -18.79 23.58 0.36
C TYR A 635 -20.27 23.13 0.34
N GLY A 636 -21.05 23.68 -0.60
CA GLY A 636 -22.45 23.33 -0.80
C GLY A 636 -22.64 22.15 -1.75
N TRP A 637 -23.70 21.37 -1.54
CA TRP A 637 -24.05 20.20 -2.38
C TRP A 637 -24.20 20.54 -3.87
N SER A 638 -24.60 21.78 -4.20
CA SER A 638 -24.70 22.30 -5.57
C SER A 638 -23.35 22.76 -6.17
N GLY A 639 -22.22 22.28 -5.64
CA GLY A 639 -20.87 22.67 -6.07
C GLY A 639 -20.39 24.08 -5.67
N ARG A 640 -21.23 24.87 -4.99
CA ARG A 640 -20.95 26.28 -4.66
C ARG A 640 -20.15 26.42 -3.37
N VAL A 641 -19.14 27.28 -3.37
CA VAL A 641 -18.34 27.64 -2.19
C VAL A 641 -18.94 28.86 -1.49
N TYR A 642 -18.87 28.87 -0.16
CA TYR A 642 -19.32 29.98 0.68
C TYR A 642 -18.25 30.34 1.72
N VAL A 643 -18.17 31.61 2.10
CA VAL A 643 -17.36 32.15 3.20
C VAL A 643 -18.26 32.95 4.14
N ASN A 644 -18.31 32.60 5.42
CA ASN A 644 -19.23 33.19 6.41
C ASN A 644 -20.71 33.26 5.92
N SER A 645 -21.12 32.27 5.12
CA SER A 645 -22.41 32.14 4.41
C SER A 645 -22.61 33.00 3.15
N MET A 646 -21.71 33.95 2.86
CA MET A 646 -21.69 34.71 1.60
C MET A 646 -21.18 33.82 0.46
N ARG A 647 -21.67 34.06 -0.77
CA ARG A 647 -21.32 33.25 -1.95
C ARG A 647 -19.96 33.67 -2.50
N VAL A 648 -19.12 32.68 -2.81
CA VAL A 648 -17.94 32.88 -3.66
C VAL A 648 -18.35 32.63 -5.12
N VAL A 649 -17.99 33.57 -6.00
CA VAL A 649 -18.42 33.70 -7.39
C VAL A 649 -17.44 33.00 -8.31
N ASP A 650 -16.23 33.54 -8.41
CA ASP A 650 -15.10 32.98 -9.14
C ASP A 650 -14.13 32.35 -8.14
N LEU A 651 -13.55 31.21 -8.52
CA LEU A 651 -12.84 30.30 -7.63
C LEU A 651 -11.42 30.05 -8.16
N ASP A 652 -10.45 30.03 -7.25
CA ASP A 652 -9.06 29.66 -7.55
C ASP A 652 -8.42 30.46 -8.70
N LEU A 653 -8.61 31.80 -8.70
CA LEU A 653 -7.90 32.69 -9.62
C LEU A 653 -6.42 32.75 -9.17
N PRO A 654 -5.47 32.22 -9.96
CA PRO A 654 -4.11 31.98 -9.48
C PRO A 654 -3.25 33.25 -9.63
N ALA A 655 -2.53 33.60 -8.57
CA ALA A 655 -1.53 34.67 -8.57
C ALA A 655 -0.13 34.12 -8.25
N THR A 656 0.90 34.84 -8.64
CA THR A 656 2.30 34.46 -8.37
C THR A 656 2.54 34.31 -6.86
N ASN A 657 2.06 35.27 -6.07
CA ASN A 657 2.14 35.33 -4.60
C ASN A 657 0.84 34.93 -3.87
N GLY A 658 -0.10 34.23 -4.54
CA GLY A 658 -1.37 33.91 -3.86
C GLY A 658 -2.47 33.28 -4.70
N VAL A 659 -3.70 33.47 -4.20
CA VAL A 659 -4.96 33.09 -4.85
C VAL A 659 -6.04 34.11 -4.55
N VAL A 660 -6.87 34.44 -5.54
CA VAL A 660 -8.04 35.31 -5.39
C VAL A 660 -9.33 34.50 -5.54
N HIS A 661 -10.28 34.79 -4.66
CA HIS A 661 -11.65 34.28 -4.67
C HIS A 661 -12.61 35.46 -4.68
N VAL A 662 -13.51 35.52 -5.66
CA VAL A 662 -14.36 36.70 -5.87
C VAL A 662 -15.66 36.57 -5.07
N ILE A 663 -16.14 37.63 -4.41
CA ILE A 663 -17.35 37.59 -3.58
C ILE A 663 -18.35 38.72 -3.89
N ASP A 664 -19.65 38.43 -3.75
CA ASP A 664 -20.79 39.35 -3.99
C ASP A 664 -21.15 40.21 -2.74
N ASP A 665 -20.39 40.09 -1.66
CA ASP A 665 -20.68 40.68 -0.34
C ASP A 665 -19.37 41.06 0.37
N VAL A 666 -19.42 42.04 1.27
CA VAL A 666 -18.26 42.46 2.09
C VAL A 666 -18.20 41.62 3.37
N LEU A 667 -17.01 41.08 3.71
CA LEU A 667 -16.77 40.31 4.93
C LEU A 667 -16.68 41.24 6.15
N GLU A 668 -17.83 41.56 6.74
CA GLU A 668 -17.91 42.36 7.97
C GLU A 668 -17.07 41.78 9.13
N LEU A 669 -16.53 42.68 9.95
CA LEU A 669 -15.90 42.38 11.24
C LEU A 669 -16.99 42.03 12.28
N TYR A 670 -17.35 40.76 12.38
CA TYR A 670 -18.22 40.25 13.46
C TYR A 670 -17.58 40.51 14.84
N PRO A 671 -18.10 41.43 15.67
CA PRO A 671 -17.43 41.77 16.92
C PRO A 671 -17.57 40.62 17.92
N GLN A 672 -16.44 40.13 18.46
CA GLN A 672 -16.42 39.14 19.53
C GLN A 672 -16.82 39.77 20.89
N GLY A 673 -18.05 40.30 20.99
CA GLY A 673 -18.55 40.90 22.22
C GLY A 673 -20.02 41.38 22.21
N HIS A 674 -20.56 41.88 21.10
CA HIS A 674 -21.82 42.68 21.12
C HIS A 674 -23.14 41.88 21.18
N ARG A 675 -23.18 40.80 21.98
CA ARG A 675 -24.42 40.05 22.28
C ARG A 675 -25.32 40.72 23.34
N LYS A 676 -25.06 41.97 23.74
CA LYS A 676 -25.77 42.70 24.82
C LYS A 676 -26.78 43.76 24.37
N LEU A 677 -26.56 44.47 23.26
CA LEU A 677 -27.33 45.71 22.97
C LEU A 677 -28.80 45.48 22.56
N LYS A 678 -29.14 44.37 21.89
CA LYS A 678 -30.54 44.02 21.57
C LYS A 678 -31.42 43.67 22.79
N ARG A 679 -30.91 43.73 24.03
CA ARG A 679 -31.70 43.44 25.25
C ARG A 679 -32.29 44.66 25.96
N GLN A 680 -31.80 45.88 25.72
CA GLN A 680 -32.35 47.11 26.33
C GLN A 680 -33.57 47.68 25.59
N ALA A 681 -33.73 47.38 24.29
CA ALA A 681 -34.92 47.74 23.50
C ALA A 681 -36.20 46.94 23.84
N HIS A 682 -36.15 46.03 24.82
CA HIS A 682 -37.31 45.27 25.31
C HIS A 682 -37.61 45.47 26.80
N SER A 683 -36.77 46.21 27.55
CA SER A 683 -36.99 46.43 28.99
C SER A 683 -37.93 47.59 29.34
N GLN A 684 -38.44 48.35 28.36
CA GLN A 684 -39.43 49.43 28.57
C GLN A 684 -40.87 49.04 28.21
N GLY A 685 -41.14 47.80 27.78
CA GLY A 685 -42.42 47.38 27.19
C GLY A 685 -43.25 46.34 27.96
N ALA A 686 -43.05 46.16 29.27
CA ALA A 686 -43.61 44.99 29.98
C ALA A 686 -44.12 45.24 31.43
N SER A 687 -44.65 46.43 31.75
CA SER A 687 -45.19 46.76 33.08
C SER A 687 -46.72 46.59 33.21
N ARG A 688 -47.23 45.36 33.02
CA ARG A 688 -48.60 44.97 33.44
C ARG A 688 -48.56 43.79 34.42
N GLY A 689 -48.78 44.09 35.69
CA GLY A 689 -48.62 43.13 36.79
C GLY A 689 -49.74 42.09 36.86
N LYS A 690 -49.37 40.85 37.21
CA LYS A 690 -50.31 39.82 37.68
C LYS A 690 -50.66 40.08 39.15
N LYS A 691 -51.96 40.11 39.48
CA LYS A 691 -52.39 39.92 40.87
C LYS A 691 -52.16 38.46 41.26
N HIS A 692 -51.40 38.21 42.32
CA HIS A 692 -51.63 37.02 43.13
C HIS A 692 -52.88 37.25 43.99
N ARG A 693 -53.63 36.18 44.25
CA ARG A 693 -54.67 36.16 45.30
C ARG A 693 -54.60 34.80 45.99
N SER A 694 -54.57 34.84 47.30
CA SER A 694 -54.62 33.68 48.20
C SER A 694 -55.50 34.12 49.36
N HIS A 695 -56.59 33.38 49.58
CA HIS A 695 -57.82 33.84 50.23
C HIS A 695 -58.62 34.85 49.37
#